data_AF-E4NLL9-F1
#
_entry.id   AF-E4NLL9-F1
#
_cell.length_a   1.000
_cell.length_b   1.000
_cell.length_c   1.000
_cell.angle_alpha   90.00
_cell.angle_beta   90.00
_cell.angle_gamma   90.00
#
_symmetry.space_group_name_H-M   'P 1'
#
loop_
_entity.id
_entity.type
_entity.pdbx_description
1 polymer ?
#
loop_
_entity_poly.entity_id
_entity_poly.type
_entity_poly.pdbx_seq_one_letter_code
_entity_poly.pdbx_strand_id
1 'polypeptide(L)'
;MTSFQSTLGEDAGIAEELAESQRAISIAEFFEKNKHMLGFDSGARGLVTAVKEAVDNALDATEEAGIKPDISVEIRESGDYYTLIVEDNGPGITKEQIPKVFGKLLYGSRFHAREQSRGQQGIGISAAVLYSQLTSGKPAKVTSRTQGDSAAQYFELIIDTDTNEPEIQVEHELAPGESDLSPTHGTRIEVEMEANMRARQQLHDYVKHTAVVNPHARLVLDEPGLDEPLRYERVEGAGLPDETEEIRPHPHGVELGTLIKMLSRTESYSVSGFLQEEFTRVGAKTADKILNNFRDRHFGREMGWSVPDTDETDLDAAITDAVANKGADATATFAERVGDTLRNRERTTHFELGDIVDTVANDIESEFDVTFGDTVRENAVEAAWDILVTDRTADLYALVDDATSTRKDDETVHGLAERVAEKFDSSAAHRATKKQVREYVDRSADLLVSDDVSFGDTARENVTESLWEVMRTVPDDVPKVRDVADDRDTASELLEGMREADILAPPTNCLSPITDELVEAGLRKEYDADFYAAATRDAEVHGGDPFIVEAGIAYGGDLQSEGSVDLLRFANRVPLVYQRGACATTDVVKRIGWRNYGLDQPGGSGMPKGPAVIMVHVASTNVPFTSESKDALANIPEIEDEIELAIREASRELKSYLNKRRSMQKRRKKQDVLGRILPEMADKLAEVTKQDRPNIDGALARIMNNVSVEREVADDTVTLAVENHSDRTEQPDITDIVTAEPTDVPDDATVVDLDGEWFVKWNPSVSAGETAELTYTVTSDASFDINVDGVETEKLTVNT
;
A
#
# COMPACT_ATOMS: atom_id res chain seq x y z
N MET A 1 -44.60 -18.22 7.80
CA MET A 1 -44.94 -19.66 7.64
C MET A 1 -46.38 -19.78 7.15
N THR A 2 -46.55 -19.98 5.86
CA THR A 2 -47.80 -20.48 5.24
C THR A 2 -47.49 -21.86 4.71
N SER A 3 -48.20 -22.86 5.23
CA SER A 3 -48.05 -24.26 4.86
C SER A 3 -48.57 -24.48 3.44
N PHE A 4 -47.67 -24.66 2.48
CA PHE A 4 -48.03 -25.32 1.23
C PHE A 4 -47.97 -26.84 1.47
N GLN A 5 -49.14 -27.44 1.71
CA GLN A 5 -49.33 -28.88 1.60
C GLN A 5 -49.22 -29.25 0.13
N SER A 6 -48.10 -29.86 -0.28
CA SER A 6 -48.01 -30.57 -1.55
C SER A 6 -48.75 -31.89 -1.42
N THR A 7 -49.83 -32.05 -2.17
CA THR A 7 -50.46 -33.34 -2.41
C THR A 7 -49.53 -34.16 -3.29
N LEU A 8 -48.89 -35.18 -2.71
CA LEU A 8 -48.07 -36.16 -3.42
C LEU A 8 -48.95 -36.89 -4.45
N GLY A 9 -48.75 -36.59 -5.73
CA GLY A 9 -49.30 -37.34 -6.85
C GLY A 9 -48.34 -38.45 -7.25
N GLU A 10 -48.77 -39.70 -7.16
CA GLU A 10 -48.09 -40.84 -7.76
C GLU A 10 -48.15 -40.67 -9.30
N ASP A 11 -47.04 -40.28 -9.94
CA ASP A 11 -46.63 -40.59 -11.34
C ASP A 11 -45.75 -39.52 -12.04
N ALA A 12 -45.26 -38.48 -11.35
CA ALA A 12 -44.15 -37.63 -11.83
C ALA A 12 -42.91 -37.84 -10.94
N GLY A 13 -41.71 -37.91 -11.51
CA GLY A 13 -40.50 -38.23 -10.74
C GLY A 13 -40.23 -37.17 -9.69
N ILE A 14 -39.89 -37.58 -8.46
CA ILE A 14 -39.51 -36.66 -7.35
C ILE A 14 -38.42 -35.66 -7.80
N ALA A 15 -37.54 -36.06 -8.72
CA ALA A 15 -36.52 -35.19 -9.30
C ALA A 15 -37.08 -34.10 -10.22
N GLU A 16 -38.14 -34.37 -10.98
CA GLU A 16 -38.81 -33.42 -11.87
C GLU A 16 -39.64 -32.41 -11.06
N GLU A 17 -40.33 -32.88 -10.01
CA GLU A 17 -41.08 -32.02 -9.08
C GLU A 17 -40.14 -31.15 -8.23
N LEU A 18 -38.99 -31.69 -7.79
CA LEU A 18 -37.93 -30.91 -7.14
C LEU A 18 -37.28 -29.91 -8.11
N ALA A 19 -37.09 -30.26 -9.38
CA ALA A 19 -36.57 -29.36 -10.40
C ALA A 19 -37.55 -28.21 -10.72
N GLU A 20 -38.86 -28.49 -10.80
CA GLU A 20 -39.91 -27.45 -10.94
C GLU A 20 -39.95 -26.49 -9.74
N SER A 21 -39.52 -26.94 -8.56
CA SER A 21 -39.41 -26.09 -7.36
C SER A 21 -38.16 -25.19 -7.33
N GLN A 22 -37.17 -25.43 -8.21
CA GLN A 22 -35.97 -24.58 -8.28
C GLN A 22 -36.30 -23.25 -8.95
N ARG A 23 -36.03 -22.15 -8.23
CA ARG A 23 -36.19 -20.79 -8.74
C ARG A 23 -34.87 -20.04 -8.65
N ALA A 24 -34.53 -19.32 -9.71
CA ALA A 24 -33.51 -18.29 -9.66
C ALA A 24 -34.09 -17.05 -8.97
N ILE A 25 -33.29 -16.38 -8.16
CA ILE A 25 -33.63 -15.10 -7.55
C ILE A 25 -32.82 -14.00 -8.21
N SER A 26 -33.39 -12.81 -8.31
CA SER A 26 -32.66 -11.65 -8.80
C SER A 26 -31.62 -11.18 -7.77
N ILE A 27 -30.67 -10.34 -8.19
CA ILE A 27 -29.70 -9.71 -7.29
C ILE A 27 -30.39 -8.78 -6.30
N ALA A 28 -31.41 -8.05 -6.75
CA ALA A 28 -32.20 -7.17 -5.89
C ALA A 28 -32.98 -7.98 -4.84
N GLU A 29 -33.58 -9.11 -5.23
CA GLU A 29 -34.27 -10.02 -4.30
C GLU A 29 -33.29 -10.67 -3.29
N PHE A 30 -32.06 -10.99 -3.74
CA PHE A 30 -31.01 -11.48 -2.85
C PHE A 30 -30.65 -10.45 -1.77
N PHE A 31 -30.50 -9.18 -2.15
CA PHE A 31 -30.16 -8.12 -1.20
C PHE A 31 -31.33 -7.69 -0.32
N GLU A 32 -32.55 -7.74 -0.82
CA GLU A 32 -33.78 -7.57 -0.02
C GLU A 32 -33.79 -8.59 1.15
N LYS A 33 -33.47 -9.85 0.87
CA LYS A 33 -33.38 -10.90 1.90
C LYS A 33 -32.14 -10.78 2.79
N ASN A 34 -31.07 -10.15 2.30
CA ASN A 34 -29.76 -10.08 2.96
C ASN A 34 -29.27 -8.64 3.23
N LYS A 35 -30.17 -7.73 3.64
CA LYS A 35 -29.86 -6.31 3.89
C LYS A 35 -28.65 -6.04 4.80
N HIS A 36 -28.35 -6.97 5.71
CA HIS A 36 -27.19 -6.88 6.60
C HIS A 36 -25.85 -6.94 5.86
N MET A 37 -25.77 -7.59 4.70
CA MET A 37 -24.56 -7.64 3.86
C MET A 37 -24.21 -6.26 3.27
N LEU A 38 -25.22 -5.42 3.07
CA LEU A 38 -25.09 -4.05 2.57
C LEU A 38 -24.91 -3.01 3.68
N GLY A 39 -24.77 -3.43 4.94
CA GLY A 39 -24.67 -2.51 6.07
C GLY A 39 -26.01 -1.89 6.52
N PHE A 40 -27.15 -2.46 6.13
CA PHE A 40 -28.49 -2.05 6.55
C PHE A 40 -29.09 -3.03 7.59
N ASP A 41 -28.29 -3.39 8.60
CA ASP A 41 -28.65 -4.33 9.67
C ASP A 41 -29.65 -3.73 10.69
N SER A 42 -29.60 -2.41 10.91
CA SER A 42 -30.37 -1.67 11.90
C SER A 42 -30.65 -0.24 11.41
N GLY A 43 -31.75 0.37 11.87
CA GLY A 43 -32.09 1.74 11.43
C GLY A 43 -31.06 2.82 11.84
N ALA A 44 -30.25 2.57 12.88
CA ALA A 44 -29.19 3.50 13.28
C ALA A 44 -28.01 3.46 12.31
N ARG A 45 -27.57 2.25 11.96
CA ARG A 45 -26.46 2.04 11.03
C ARG A 45 -26.86 2.29 9.59
N GLY A 46 -28.07 1.88 9.19
CA GLY A 46 -28.61 2.10 7.85
C GLY A 46 -28.62 3.57 7.44
N LEU A 47 -28.93 4.48 8.36
CA LEU A 47 -28.85 5.92 8.11
C LEU A 47 -27.42 6.39 7.82
N VAL A 48 -26.44 5.94 8.63
CA VAL A 48 -25.01 6.27 8.42
C VAL A 48 -24.51 5.68 7.10
N THR A 49 -24.89 4.45 6.78
CA THR A 49 -24.57 3.81 5.49
C THR A 49 -25.16 4.60 4.33
N ALA A 50 -26.43 5.02 4.39
CA ALA A 50 -27.05 5.81 3.33
C ALA A 50 -26.37 7.18 3.13
N VAL A 51 -26.01 7.86 4.22
CA VAL A 51 -25.21 9.10 4.15
C VAL A 51 -23.85 8.83 3.50
N LYS A 52 -23.16 7.78 3.92
CA LYS A 52 -21.86 7.39 3.38
C LYS A 52 -21.90 7.18 1.88
N GLU A 53 -22.82 6.33 1.42
CA GLU A 53 -22.92 6.02 -0.02
C GLU A 53 -23.33 7.24 -0.85
N ALA A 54 -24.16 8.14 -0.32
CA ALA A 54 -24.55 9.36 -1.03
C ALA A 54 -23.41 10.38 -1.11
N VAL A 55 -22.69 10.62 -0.01
CA VAL A 55 -21.56 11.56 0.04
C VAL A 55 -20.37 11.07 -0.77
N ASP A 56 -20.04 9.78 -0.71
CA ASP A 56 -18.92 9.21 -1.48
C ASP A 56 -19.18 9.34 -2.99
N ASN A 57 -20.41 9.09 -3.46
CA ASN A 57 -20.78 9.28 -4.87
C ASN A 57 -20.75 10.77 -5.29
N ALA A 58 -21.15 11.68 -4.41
CA ALA A 58 -21.09 13.11 -4.66
C ALA A 58 -19.64 13.63 -4.78
N LEU A 59 -18.73 13.16 -3.90
CA LEU A 59 -17.29 13.47 -3.98
C LEU A 59 -16.69 12.94 -5.28
N ASP A 60 -17.02 11.71 -5.64
CA ASP A 60 -16.55 11.08 -6.86
C ASP A 60 -17.00 11.84 -8.12
N ALA A 61 -18.29 12.20 -8.21
CA ALA A 61 -18.83 12.91 -9.36
C ALA A 61 -18.28 14.33 -9.52
N THR A 62 -17.98 15.01 -8.41
CA THR A 62 -17.41 16.37 -8.42
C THR A 62 -15.93 16.34 -8.81
N GLU A 63 -15.15 15.43 -8.24
CA GLU A 63 -13.72 15.26 -8.54
C GLU A 63 -13.48 14.86 -10.00
N GLU A 64 -14.23 13.89 -10.54
CA GLU A 64 -14.15 13.49 -11.96
C GLU A 64 -14.46 14.64 -12.93
N ALA A 65 -15.31 15.58 -12.52
CA ALA A 65 -15.68 16.74 -13.34
C ALA A 65 -14.72 17.92 -13.18
N GLY A 66 -13.65 17.80 -12.39
CA GLY A 66 -12.75 18.90 -12.09
C GLY A 66 -13.40 20.01 -11.24
N ILE A 67 -14.47 19.69 -10.50
CA ILE A 67 -15.23 20.64 -9.69
C ILE A 67 -14.88 20.41 -8.23
N LYS A 68 -14.52 21.48 -7.50
CA LYS A 68 -14.27 21.33 -6.06
C LYS A 68 -15.60 21.00 -5.33
N PRO A 69 -15.67 19.91 -4.55
CA PRO A 69 -16.93 19.42 -3.98
C PRO A 69 -17.55 20.38 -2.97
N ASP A 70 -18.83 20.69 -3.11
CA ASP A 70 -19.66 21.37 -2.11
C ASP A 70 -20.91 20.52 -1.88
N ILE A 71 -20.98 19.87 -0.72
CA ILE A 71 -21.97 18.84 -0.43
C ILE A 71 -22.72 19.21 0.85
N SER A 72 -24.05 19.21 0.77
CA SER A 72 -24.92 19.34 1.93
C SER A 72 -25.68 18.05 2.22
N VAL A 73 -25.64 17.64 3.47
CA VAL A 73 -26.38 16.49 4.02
C VAL A 73 -27.39 17.04 5.01
N GLU A 74 -28.67 16.81 4.74
CA GLU A 74 -29.76 17.22 5.61
C GLU A 74 -30.59 15.99 6.03
N ILE A 75 -30.83 15.88 7.34
CA ILE A 75 -31.63 14.81 7.93
C ILE A 75 -32.83 15.44 8.64
N ARG A 76 -34.04 15.04 8.25
CA ARG A 76 -35.30 15.51 8.85
C ARG A 76 -36.05 14.36 9.53
N GLU A 77 -36.65 14.64 10.68
CA GLU A 77 -37.56 13.71 11.36
C GLU A 77 -38.96 13.80 10.73
N SER A 78 -39.48 12.66 10.28
CA SER A 78 -40.77 12.52 9.57
C SER A 78 -41.64 11.46 10.26
N GLY A 79 -42.02 11.70 11.52
CA GLY A 79 -42.78 10.75 12.32
C GLY A 79 -41.93 9.54 12.72
N ASP A 80 -42.35 8.33 12.32
CA ASP A 80 -41.58 7.09 12.57
C ASP A 80 -40.41 6.90 11.56
N TYR A 81 -40.26 7.80 10.61
CA TYR A 81 -39.26 7.75 9.54
C TYR A 81 -38.31 8.94 9.60
N TYR A 82 -37.16 8.82 8.93
CA TYR A 82 -36.24 9.92 8.68
C TYR A 82 -36.13 10.16 7.18
N THR A 83 -36.12 11.42 6.78
CA THR A 83 -35.84 11.86 5.42
C THR A 83 -34.38 12.28 5.33
N LEU A 84 -33.60 11.57 4.53
CA LEU A 84 -32.23 11.93 4.19
C LEU A 84 -32.24 12.65 2.85
N ILE A 85 -31.64 13.84 2.82
CA ILE A 85 -31.43 14.66 1.63
C ILE A 85 -29.92 14.86 1.48
N VAL A 86 -29.38 14.54 0.31
CA VAL A 86 -27.99 14.85 -0.04
C VAL A 86 -27.99 15.61 -1.34
N GLU A 87 -27.31 16.75 -1.36
CA GLU A 87 -27.16 17.62 -2.51
C GLU A 87 -25.68 17.91 -2.76
N ASP A 88 -25.28 17.82 -4.03
CA ASP A 88 -23.93 18.11 -4.52
C ASP A 88 -23.94 19.20 -5.60
N ASN A 89 -22.76 19.78 -5.84
CA ASN A 89 -22.50 20.71 -6.93
C ASN A 89 -21.79 20.06 -8.13
N GLY A 90 -21.94 18.76 -8.33
CA GLY A 90 -21.31 17.99 -9.40
C GLY A 90 -21.83 18.30 -10.80
N PRO A 91 -21.43 17.56 -11.83
CA PRO A 91 -21.80 17.84 -13.22
C PRO A 91 -23.29 17.62 -13.52
N GLY A 92 -24.04 17.01 -12.61
CA GLY A 92 -25.38 16.48 -12.84
C GLY A 92 -25.37 15.16 -13.62
N ILE A 93 -26.51 14.48 -13.67
CA ILE A 93 -26.70 13.19 -14.33
C ILE A 93 -27.71 13.38 -15.47
N THR A 94 -27.42 12.80 -16.64
CA THR A 94 -28.33 12.92 -17.78
C THR A 94 -29.63 12.17 -17.51
N LYS A 95 -30.71 12.65 -18.15
CA LYS A 95 -32.05 12.10 -18.04
C LYS A 95 -32.11 10.58 -18.22
N GLU A 96 -31.34 10.03 -19.16
CA GLU A 96 -31.32 8.60 -19.50
C GLU A 96 -30.58 7.74 -18.45
N GLN A 97 -29.69 8.37 -17.68
CA GLN A 97 -28.84 7.68 -16.70
C GLN A 97 -29.42 7.74 -15.28
N ILE A 98 -30.19 8.78 -14.93
CA ILE A 98 -30.80 8.92 -13.59
C ILE A 98 -31.50 7.62 -13.15
N PRO A 99 -32.42 7.02 -13.93
CA PRO A 99 -33.10 5.80 -13.48
C PRO A 99 -32.14 4.63 -13.24
N LYS A 100 -31.10 4.50 -14.06
CA LYS A 100 -30.16 3.37 -13.96
C LYS A 100 -29.21 3.51 -12.77
N VAL A 101 -28.74 4.72 -12.48
CA VAL A 101 -27.83 4.98 -11.34
C VAL A 101 -28.52 4.69 -10.01
N PHE A 102 -29.75 5.15 -9.84
CA PHE A 102 -30.45 5.03 -8.56
C PHE A 102 -31.32 3.78 -8.44
N GLY A 103 -31.76 3.20 -9.57
CA GLY A 103 -32.74 2.11 -9.60
C GLY A 103 -32.24 0.77 -10.15
N LYS A 104 -30.93 0.60 -10.36
CA LYS A 104 -30.34 -0.68 -10.81
C LYS A 104 -29.11 -1.04 -9.98
N LEU A 105 -29.14 -2.20 -9.33
CA LEU A 105 -27.98 -2.72 -8.62
C LEU A 105 -26.96 -3.30 -9.60
N LEU A 106 -25.67 -3.21 -9.22
CA LEU A 106 -24.54 -3.58 -10.06
C LEU A 106 -24.46 -2.76 -11.37
N TYR A 107 -24.79 -1.47 -11.29
CA TYR A 107 -24.71 -0.53 -12.40
C TYR A 107 -23.84 0.66 -12.06
N GLY A 108 -22.95 1.06 -12.98
CA GLY A 108 -21.92 2.05 -12.72
C GLY A 108 -20.84 2.04 -13.79
N SER A 109 -20.09 3.13 -13.89
CA SER A 109 -19.01 3.31 -14.87
C SER A 109 -17.73 2.55 -14.51
N ARG A 110 -17.55 2.17 -13.22
CA ARG A 110 -16.26 1.74 -12.66
C ARG A 110 -16.09 0.23 -12.45
N PHE A 111 -16.92 -0.62 -13.06
CA PHE A 111 -16.82 -2.09 -12.92
C PHE A 111 -15.61 -2.73 -13.60
N HIS A 112 -15.05 -2.04 -14.58
CA HIS A 112 -14.00 -2.58 -15.44
C HIS A 112 -12.68 -1.82 -15.30
N ALA A 113 -12.74 -0.58 -14.82
CA ALA A 113 -11.56 0.24 -14.59
C ALA A 113 -10.79 -0.22 -13.35
N ARG A 114 -9.54 -0.63 -13.53
CA ARG A 114 -8.59 -0.84 -12.44
C ARG A 114 -7.87 0.48 -12.13
N GLU A 115 -8.59 1.36 -11.46
CA GLU A 115 -8.08 2.61 -10.90
C GLU A 115 -8.65 2.84 -9.50
N GLN A 116 -7.98 3.68 -8.70
CA GLN A 116 -8.45 4.01 -7.37
C GLN A 116 -9.80 4.73 -7.41
N SER A 117 -10.78 4.21 -6.67
CA SER A 117 -12.10 4.83 -6.52
C SER A 117 -12.69 4.56 -5.14
N ARG A 118 -13.59 5.44 -4.67
CA ARG A 118 -14.36 5.24 -3.42
C ARG A 118 -15.41 4.13 -3.62
N GLY A 119 -16.19 4.23 -4.72
CA GLY A 119 -17.17 3.23 -5.15
C GLY A 119 -16.61 2.21 -6.16
N GLN A 120 -16.55 0.92 -5.78
CA GLN A 120 -16.00 -0.17 -6.60
C GLN A 120 -17.03 -1.06 -7.31
N GLN A 121 -18.24 -1.21 -6.74
CA GLN A 121 -19.15 -2.31 -7.12
C GLN A 121 -20.51 -1.84 -7.67
N GLY A 122 -20.76 -0.52 -7.80
CA GLY A 122 -22.03 0.02 -8.31
C GLY A 122 -23.29 -0.47 -7.58
N ILE A 123 -23.19 -0.63 -6.25
CA ILE A 123 -24.29 -1.06 -5.37
C ILE A 123 -24.75 0.07 -4.43
N GLY A 124 -23.85 0.99 -4.10
CA GLY A 124 -23.96 1.90 -2.96
C GLY A 124 -25.28 2.65 -2.84
N ILE A 125 -25.53 3.59 -3.75
CA ILE A 125 -26.71 4.45 -3.64
C ILE A 125 -28.01 3.71 -3.93
N SER A 126 -27.99 2.74 -4.84
CA SER A 126 -29.16 1.91 -5.17
C SER A 126 -29.55 1.01 -3.99
N ALA A 127 -28.60 0.60 -3.14
CA ALA A 127 -28.89 -0.10 -1.89
C ALA A 127 -29.63 0.79 -0.88
N ALA A 128 -29.27 2.08 -0.78
CA ALA A 128 -30.01 3.03 0.03
C ALA A 128 -31.44 3.24 -0.47
N VAL A 129 -31.63 3.32 -1.79
CA VAL A 129 -32.95 3.39 -2.44
C VAL A 129 -33.78 2.12 -2.17
N LEU A 130 -33.17 0.95 -2.30
CA LEU A 130 -33.83 -0.32 -1.97
C LEU A 130 -34.25 -0.36 -0.50
N TYR A 131 -33.36 0.04 0.41
CA TYR A 131 -33.67 0.07 1.84
C TYR A 131 -34.80 1.06 2.18
N SER A 132 -34.81 2.25 1.58
CA SER A 132 -35.90 3.22 1.75
C SER A 132 -37.23 2.64 1.25
N GLN A 133 -37.24 2.03 0.07
CA GLN A 133 -38.43 1.39 -0.50
C GLN A 133 -38.97 0.27 0.39
N LEU A 134 -38.08 -0.59 0.93
CA LEU A 134 -38.49 -1.72 1.76
C LEU A 134 -39.04 -1.29 3.13
N THR A 135 -38.61 -0.14 3.64
CA THR A 135 -38.95 0.31 5.01
C THR A 135 -40.09 1.34 5.04
N SER A 136 -40.04 2.36 4.19
CA SER A 136 -41.07 3.41 4.12
C SER A 136 -42.12 3.16 3.02
N GLY A 137 -41.79 2.37 2.01
CA GLY A 137 -42.61 2.18 0.82
C GLY A 137 -42.66 3.40 -0.11
N LYS A 138 -41.92 4.47 0.18
CA LYS A 138 -41.89 5.69 -0.65
C LYS A 138 -40.82 5.59 -1.74
N PRO A 139 -41.06 6.19 -2.92
CA PRO A 139 -40.06 6.27 -3.97
C PRO A 139 -38.90 7.19 -3.57
N ALA A 140 -37.72 6.93 -4.13
CA ALA A 140 -36.61 7.86 -4.07
C ALA A 140 -36.88 9.04 -5.01
N LYS A 141 -36.69 10.26 -4.52
CA LYS A 141 -36.85 11.47 -5.33
C LYS A 141 -35.47 11.96 -5.73
N VAL A 142 -35.25 12.11 -7.03
CA VAL A 142 -33.97 12.56 -7.58
C VAL A 142 -34.23 13.80 -8.42
N THR A 143 -33.49 14.86 -8.12
CA THR A 143 -33.46 16.07 -8.93
C THR A 143 -32.04 16.27 -9.44
N SER A 144 -31.83 16.40 -10.73
CA SER A 144 -30.48 16.62 -11.29
C SER A 144 -30.51 17.68 -12.38
N ARG A 145 -29.49 18.53 -12.41
CA ARG A 145 -29.29 19.54 -13.45
C ARG A 145 -27.87 19.44 -13.99
N THR A 146 -27.78 19.14 -15.28
CA THR A 146 -26.53 19.03 -16.03
C THR A 146 -25.87 20.39 -16.21
N GLN A 147 -24.54 20.42 -16.23
CA GLN A 147 -23.78 21.64 -16.44
C GLN A 147 -24.13 22.30 -17.80
N GLY A 148 -24.59 23.55 -17.75
CA GLY A 148 -25.00 24.31 -18.93
C GLY A 148 -26.49 24.25 -19.26
N ASP A 149 -27.25 23.35 -18.62
CA ASP A 149 -28.71 23.31 -18.75
C ASP A 149 -29.41 24.22 -17.75
N SER A 150 -30.51 24.83 -18.19
CA SER A 150 -31.33 25.71 -17.34
C SER A 150 -32.44 24.96 -16.61
N ALA A 151 -32.90 23.84 -17.16
CA ALA A 151 -33.97 23.02 -16.59
C ALA A 151 -33.39 21.86 -15.77
N ALA A 152 -34.04 21.52 -14.66
CA ALA A 152 -33.68 20.34 -13.87
C ALA A 152 -34.61 19.17 -14.20
N GLN A 153 -34.07 17.95 -14.20
CA GLN A 153 -34.87 16.73 -14.36
C GLN A 153 -35.24 16.20 -12.97
N TYR A 154 -36.52 15.92 -12.75
CA TYR A 154 -37.07 15.37 -11.52
C TYR A 154 -37.66 13.98 -11.78
N PHE A 155 -37.26 13.02 -10.95
CA PHE A 155 -37.72 11.64 -11.00
C PHE A 155 -38.17 11.15 -9.63
N GLU A 156 -39.25 10.38 -9.60
CA GLU A 156 -39.59 9.48 -8.50
C GLU A 156 -39.48 8.05 -8.99
N LEU A 157 -38.63 7.25 -8.37
CA LEU A 157 -38.36 5.88 -8.81
C LEU A 157 -38.30 4.88 -7.67
N ILE A 158 -38.61 3.63 -8.00
CA ILE A 158 -38.42 2.45 -7.16
C ILE A 158 -37.62 1.39 -7.95
N ILE A 159 -37.13 0.38 -7.25
CA ILE A 159 -36.44 -0.77 -7.82
C ILE A 159 -37.42 -1.93 -7.91
N ASP A 160 -37.59 -2.50 -9.10
CA ASP A 160 -38.24 -3.80 -9.27
C ASP A 160 -37.29 -4.89 -8.77
N THR A 161 -37.62 -5.52 -7.64
CA THR A 161 -36.75 -6.53 -7.02
C THR A 161 -36.77 -7.87 -7.74
N ASP A 162 -37.75 -8.15 -8.61
CA ASP A 162 -37.79 -9.38 -9.40
C ASP A 162 -36.89 -9.27 -10.63
N THR A 163 -36.82 -8.10 -11.26
CA THR A 163 -36.08 -7.88 -12.52
C THR A 163 -34.76 -7.13 -12.36
N ASN A 164 -34.52 -6.47 -11.22
CA ASN A 164 -33.41 -5.53 -11.01
C ASN A 164 -33.38 -4.41 -12.08
N GLU A 165 -34.55 -3.85 -12.38
CA GLU A 165 -34.70 -2.70 -13.27
C GLU A 165 -35.43 -1.55 -12.55
N PRO A 166 -35.15 -0.29 -12.93
CA PRO A 166 -35.82 0.87 -12.36
C PRO A 166 -37.28 0.96 -12.84
N GLU A 167 -38.20 1.22 -11.91
CA GLU A 167 -39.58 1.59 -12.21
C GLU A 167 -39.81 3.08 -11.89
N ILE A 168 -40.10 3.86 -12.93
CA ILE A 168 -40.32 5.31 -12.84
C ILE A 168 -41.78 5.57 -12.52
N GLN A 169 -42.07 6.17 -11.37
CA GLN A 169 -43.42 6.56 -10.98
C GLN A 169 -43.78 7.97 -11.49
N VAL A 170 -42.81 8.89 -11.44
CA VAL A 170 -42.99 10.28 -11.83
C VAL A 170 -41.75 10.75 -12.59
N GLU A 171 -41.98 11.52 -13.67
CA GLU A 171 -40.94 12.16 -14.47
C GLU A 171 -41.40 13.57 -14.87
N HIS A 172 -40.63 14.58 -14.48
CA HIS A 172 -40.90 15.99 -14.79
C HIS A 172 -39.62 16.73 -15.17
N GLU A 173 -39.76 17.68 -16.09
CA GLU A 173 -38.75 18.72 -16.33
C GLU A 173 -39.18 19.98 -15.58
N LEU A 174 -38.33 20.48 -14.69
CA LEU A 174 -38.56 21.64 -13.85
C LEU A 174 -37.90 22.87 -14.47
N ALA A 175 -38.66 23.95 -14.63
CA ALA A 175 -38.15 25.20 -15.18
C ALA A 175 -37.18 25.89 -14.20
N PRO A 176 -36.38 26.87 -14.67
CA PRO A 176 -35.46 27.61 -13.79
C PRO A 176 -36.20 28.24 -12.61
N GLY A 177 -35.75 27.93 -11.38
CA GLY A 177 -36.36 28.44 -10.14
C GLY A 177 -37.56 27.64 -9.60
N GLU A 178 -37.99 26.57 -10.29
CA GLU A 178 -39.01 25.64 -9.79
C GLU A 178 -38.43 24.45 -9.02
N SER A 179 -37.10 24.31 -9.02
CA SER A 179 -36.37 23.21 -8.41
C SER A 179 -35.81 23.61 -7.05
N ASP A 180 -35.89 22.70 -6.08
CA ASP A 180 -35.26 22.84 -4.76
C ASP A 180 -33.73 22.66 -4.80
N LEU A 181 -33.17 22.22 -5.94
CA LEU A 181 -31.73 22.11 -6.18
C LEU A 181 -31.12 23.52 -6.30
N SER A 182 -29.89 23.69 -5.79
CA SER A 182 -29.08 24.89 -5.98
C SER A 182 -29.13 25.44 -7.43
N PRO A 183 -29.08 26.77 -7.64
CA PRO A 183 -29.21 27.39 -8.97
C PRO A 183 -28.12 27.01 -9.99
N THR A 184 -27.05 26.33 -9.58
CA THR A 184 -25.92 25.96 -10.45
C THR A 184 -26.23 24.69 -11.26
N HIS A 185 -25.50 23.62 -11.00
CA HIS A 185 -25.61 22.27 -11.55
C HIS A 185 -25.34 21.32 -10.38
N GLY A 186 -25.73 20.05 -10.52
CA GLY A 186 -25.54 19.05 -9.49
C GLY A 186 -26.71 18.08 -9.38
N THR A 187 -26.66 17.25 -8.33
CA THR A 187 -27.70 16.26 -8.05
C THR A 187 -28.17 16.37 -6.60
N ARG A 188 -29.48 16.23 -6.40
CA ARG A 188 -30.13 16.15 -5.10
C ARG A 188 -30.92 14.85 -5.03
N ILE A 189 -30.59 14.00 -4.07
CA ILE A 189 -31.33 12.78 -3.76
C ILE A 189 -32.05 12.94 -2.42
N GLU A 190 -33.33 12.57 -2.39
CA GLU A 190 -34.15 12.52 -1.18
C GLU A 190 -34.74 11.11 -1.03
N VAL A 191 -34.44 10.48 0.11
CA VAL A 191 -34.93 9.14 0.46
C VAL A 191 -35.52 9.15 1.87
N GLU A 192 -36.69 8.53 2.04
CA GLU A 192 -37.32 8.37 3.34
C GLU A 192 -37.21 6.91 3.79
N MET A 193 -36.70 6.66 4.99
CA MET A 193 -36.45 5.30 5.48
C MET A 193 -36.72 5.17 6.98
N GLU A 194 -36.95 3.94 7.43
CA GLU A 194 -37.00 3.63 8.86
C GLU A 194 -35.58 3.73 9.44
N ALA A 195 -35.36 4.70 10.32
CA ALA A 195 -34.05 4.99 10.89
C ALA A 195 -34.16 5.56 12.31
N ASN A 196 -33.03 5.74 12.99
CA ASN A 196 -32.97 6.46 14.26
C ASN A 196 -31.59 7.08 14.52
N MET A 197 -31.54 8.11 15.36
CA MET A 197 -30.31 8.86 15.67
C MET A 197 -29.45 8.23 16.78
N ARG A 198 -29.59 6.94 17.11
CA ARG A 198 -28.74 6.30 18.14
C ARG A 198 -27.25 6.26 17.75
N ALA A 199 -26.96 6.29 16.46
CA ALA A 199 -25.61 6.30 15.91
C ALA A 199 -25.10 7.73 15.57
N ARG A 200 -25.63 8.76 16.23
CA ARG A 200 -25.28 10.18 15.96
C ARG A 200 -23.78 10.45 16.02
N GLN A 201 -23.07 9.89 17.01
CA GLN A 201 -21.62 10.05 17.08
C GLN A 201 -20.91 9.46 15.86
N GLN A 202 -21.34 8.29 15.39
CA GLN A 202 -20.75 7.65 14.20
C GLN A 202 -21.04 8.45 12.93
N LEU A 203 -22.22 9.08 12.83
CA LEU A 203 -22.53 10.01 11.74
C LEU A 203 -21.62 11.23 11.76
N HIS A 204 -21.44 11.86 12.94
CA HIS A 204 -20.54 13.00 13.10
C HIS A 204 -19.09 12.62 12.80
N ASP A 205 -18.63 11.48 13.31
CA ASP A 205 -17.31 10.93 13.04
C ASP A 205 -17.12 10.71 11.53
N TYR A 206 -18.10 10.13 10.84
CA TYR A 206 -18.03 9.94 9.39
C TYR A 206 -17.83 11.26 8.65
N VAL A 207 -18.68 12.26 8.89
CA VAL A 207 -18.61 13.55 8.17
C VAL A 207 -17.32 14.30 8.53
N LYS A 208 -16.94 14.33 9.81
CA LYS A 208 -15.68 14.94 10.26
C LYS A 208 -14.46 14.26 9.63
N HIS A 209 -14.39 12.93 9.66
CA HIS A 209 -13.28 12.19 9.05
C HIS A 209 -13.25 12.38 7.52
N THR A 210 -14.41 12.48 6.87
CA THR A 210 -14.51 12.80 5.44
C THR A 210 -13.93 14.18 5.14
N ALA A 211 -14.14 15.17 6.02
CA ALA A 211 -13.55 16.50 5.89
C ALA A 211 -12.01 16.50 6.10
N VAL A 212 -11.49 15.65 6.98
CA VAL A 212 -10.03 15.48 7.19
C VAL A 212 -9.36 14.92 5.94
N VAL A 213 -9.94 13.87 5.36
CA VAL A 213 -9.33 13.12 4.24
C VAL A 213 -9.54 13.80 2.88
N ASN A 214 -10.50 14.75 2.80
CA ASN A 214 -10.79 15.54 1.60
C ASN A 214 -10.70 17.05 1.92
N PRO A 215 -9.48 17.60 2.13
CA PRO A 215 -9.29 18.99 2.54
C PRO A 215 -9.80 20.01 1.51
N HIS A 216 -9.94 19.59 0.25
CA HIS A 216 -10.49 20.39 -0.85
C HIS A 216 -12.02 20.48 -0.85
N ALA A 217 -12.73 19.64 -0.09
CA ALA A 217 -14.19 19.57 -0.08
C ALA A 217 -14.80 20.48 1.01
N ARG A 218 -15.99 21.01 0.72
CA ARG A 218 -16.86 21.65 1.71
C ARG A 218 -18.02 20.72 2.04
N LEU A 219 -18.23 20.44 3.32
CA LEU A 219 -19.31 19.57 3.80
C LEU A 219 -20.17 20.32 4.81
N VAL A 220 -21.49 20.22 4.66
CA VAL A 220 -22.46 20.76 5.64
C VAL A 220 -23.36 19.63 6.11
N LEU A 221 -23.44 19.42 7.42
CA LEU A 221 -24.37 18.46 8.03
C LEU A 221 -25.42 19.22 8.85
N ASP A 222 -26.68 19.08 8.45
CA ASP A 222 -27.85 19.53 9.19
C ASP A 222 -28.65 18.30 9.67
N GLU A 223 -28.87 18.17 10.97
CA GLU A 223 -29.56 17.03 11.56
C GLU A 223 -30.48 17.45 12.72
N PRO A 224 -31.46 16.61 13.09
CA PRO A 224 -32.44 17.00 14.11
C PRO A 224 -31.79 17.21 15.49
N GLY A 225 -32.00 18.40 16.06
CA GLY A 225 -31.53 18.76 17.40
C GLY A 225 -30.20 19.52 17.43
N LEU A 226 -29.65 19.92 16.29
CA LEU A 226 -28.60 20.93 16.22
C LEU A 226 -29.22 22.34 16.23
N ASP A 227 -28.56 23.28 16.92
CA ASP A 227 -28.93 24.70 16.86
C ASP A 227 -28.50 25.36 15.54
N GLU A 228 -27.34 24.95 15.03
CA GLU A 228 -26.80 25.35 13.72
C GLU A 228 -26.18 24.14 13.00
N PRO A 229 -26.22 24.09 11.65
CA PRO A 229 -25.56 23.04 10.89
C PRO A 229 -24.05 22.99 11.15
N LEU A 230 -23.50 21.79 11.22
CA LEU A 230 -22.05 21.59 11.28
C LEU A 230 -21.46 21.91 9.90
N ARG A 231 -20.50 22.82 9.86
CA ARG A 231 -19.84 23.26 8.62
C ARG A 231 -18.36 22.91 8.65
N TYR A 232 -17.94 22.24 7.59
CA TYR A 232 -16.54 21.90 7.34
C TYR A 232 -16.13 22.60 6.05
N GLU A 233 -15.40 23.71 6.18
CA GLU A 233 -15.00 24.55 5.04
C GLU A 233 -13.84 23.92 4.24
N ARG A 234 -13.39 24.53 3.14
CA ARG A 234 -12.21 24.03 2.42
C ARG A 234 -10.92 24.51 3.08
N VAL A 235 -9.84 23.73 2.99
CA VAL A 235 -8.48 24.21 3.29
C VAL A 235 -8.04 25.17 2.19
N GLU A 236 -7.47 26.32 2.56
CA GLU A 236 -6.92 27.28 1.61
C GLU A 236 -5.71 26.65 0.88
N GLY A 237 -5.69 26.76 -0.46
CA GLY A 237 -4.63 26.18 -1.29
C GLY A 237 -4.79 24.69 -1.62
N ALA A 238 -5.73 23.97 -1.00
CA ALA A 238 -5.98 22.57 -1.33
C ALA A 238 -6.54 22.43 -2.77
N GLY A 239 -5.75 21.76 -3.63
CA GLY A 239 -6.10 21.41 -5.00
C GLY A 239 -7.07 20.23 -5.07
N LEU A 240 -7.56 19.94 -6.27
CA LEU A 240 -8.22 18.66 -6.50
C LEU A 240 -7.17 17.54 -6.49
N PRO A 241 -7.58 16.32 -6.14
CA PRO A 241 -6.77 15.13 -6.37
C PRO A 241 -6.24 15.01 -7.79
N ASP A 242 -5.07 14.38 -7.93
CA ASP A 242 -4.55 14.00 -9.25
C ASP A 242 -5.48 12.98 -9.92
N GLU A 243 -5.70 13.15 -11.23
CA GLU A 243 -6.46 12.21 -12.06
C GLU A 243 -5.74 10.85 -12.13
N THR A 244 -6.52 9.78 -12.00
CA THR A 244 -6.01 8.41 -12.14
C THR A 244 -6.12 7.92 -13.57
N GLU A 245 -5.20 7.03 -13.95
CA GLU A 245 -5.27 6.31 -15.22
C GLU A 245 -5.60 4.83 -14.99
N GLU A 246 -6.50 4.28 -15.79
CA GLU A 246 -6.80 2.85 -15.78
C GLU A 246 -5.57 2.03 -16.19
N ILE A 247 -5.25 1.01 -15.40
CA ILE A 247 -4.16 0.08 -15.69
C ILE A 247 -4.66 -1.30 -16.08
N ARG A 248 -3.87 -1.99 -16.92
CA ARG A 248 -4.06 -3.41 -17.19
C ARG A 248 -3.74 -4.26 -15.94
N PRO A 249 -4.35 -5.44 -15.79
CA PRO A 249 -4.04 -6.36 -14.70
C PRO A 249 -2.55 -6.69 -14.59
N HIS A 250 -2.06 -6.84 -13.37
CA HIS A 250 -0.74 -7.42 -13.13
C HIS A 250 -0.82 -8.96 -13.06
N PRO A 251 0.14 -9.71 -13.63
CA PRO A 251 0.10 -11.17 -13.66
C PRO A 251 -0.08 -11.85 -12.29
N HIS A 252 0.60 -11.38 -11.24
CA HIS A 252 0.46 -11.92 -9.88
C HIS A 252 -0.94 -11.75 -9.27
N GLY A 253 -1.75 -10.84 -9.82
CA GLY A 253 -3.10 -10.53 -9.32
C GLY A 253 -4.23 -11.17 -10.08
N VAL A 254 -3.91 -12.09 -10.98
CA VAL A 254 -4.91 -12.79 -11.77
C VAL A 254 -5.20 -14.16 -11.16
N GLU A 255 -6.48 -14.50 -11.11
CA GLU A 255 -6.95 -15.83 -10.75
C GLU A 255 -7.31 -16.63 -12.01
N LEU A 256 -7.35 -17.96 -11.88
CA LEU A 256 -7.62 -18.87 -12.99
C LEU A 256 -8.91 -18.52 -13.76
N GLY A 257 -9.99 -18.20 -13.05
CA GLY A 257 -11.26 -17.83 -13.67
C GLY A 257 -11.17 -16.54 -14.49
N THR A 258 -10.37 -15.58 -14.04
CA THR A 258 -10.11 -14.32 -14.75
C THR A 258 -9.20 -14.56 -15.95
N LEU A 259 -8.14 -15.35 -15.79
CA LEU A 259 -7.24 -15.73 -16.87
C LEU A 259 -8.01 -16.40 -18.03
N ILE A 260 -8.87 -17.38 -17.74
CA ILE A 260 -9.70 -18.06 -18.76
C ILE A 260 -10.64 -17.07 -19.47
N LYS A 261 -11.25 -16.14 -18.73
CA LYS A 261 -12.09 -15.08 -19.32
C LYS A 261 -11.28 -14.15 -20.22
N MET A 262 -10.05 -13.82 -19.86
CA MET A 262 -9.16 -13.00 -20.70
C MET A 262 -8.73 -13.77 -21.95
N LEU A 263 -8.27 -15.01 -21.81
CA LEU A 263 -7.87 -15.88 -22.92
C LEU A 263 -9.01 -16.12 -23.93
N SER A 264 -10.26 -16.18 -23.47
CA SER A 264 -11.43 -16.36 -24.36
C SER A 264 -11.89 -15.07 -25.07
N ARG A 265 -11.46 -13.89 -24.61
CA ARG A 265 -11.84 -12.59 -25.15
C ARG A 265 -10.75 -11.91 -25.96
N THR A 266 -9.49 -12.27 -25.73
CA THR A 266 -8.34 -11.65 -26.39
C THR A 266 -8.35 -11.90 -27.90
N GLU A 267 -7.81 -10.94 -28.65
CA GLU A 267 -7.60 -11.06 -30.09
C GLU A 267 -6.24 -11.73 -30.44
N SER A 268 -5.37 -11.87 -29.44
CA SER A 268 -4.03 -12.43 -29.61
C SER A 268 -4.06 -13.92 -29.95
N TYR A 269 -3.31 -14.32 -30.98
CA TYR A 269 -3.22 -15.73 -31.41
C TYR A 269 -2.17 -16.54 -30.63
N SER A 270 -1.16 -15.88 -30.07
CA SER A 270 -0.05 -16.50 -29.34
C SER A 270 -0.09 -16.11 -27.87
N VAL A 271 0.34 -17.01 -26.99
CA VAL A 271 0.38 -16.75 -25.54
C VAL A 271 1.37 -15.61 -25.23
N SER A 272 2.47 -15.50 -25.99
CA SER A 272 3.42 -14.39 -25.87
C SER A 272 2.78 -13.03 -26.17
N GLY A 273 1.99 -12.93 -27.25
CA GLY A 273 1.26 -11.71 -27.61
C GLY A 273 0.22 -11.35 -26.54
N PHE A 274 -0.56 -12.35 -26.12
CA PHE A 274 -1.55 -12.20 -25.04
C PHE A 274 -0.92 -11.63 -23.75
N LEU A 275 0.20 -12.19 -23.33
CA LEU A 275 0.90 -11.74 -22.12
C LEU A 275 1.37 -10.29 -22.22
N GLN A 276 1.81 -9.82 -23.39
CA GLN A 276 2.30 -8.45 -23.60
C GLN A 276 1.17 -7.43 -23.79
N GLU A 277 0.06 -7.84 -24.41
CA GLU A 277 -1.08 -6.97 -24.73
C GLU A 277 -2.06 -6.81 -23.56
N GLU A 278 -2.26 -7.86 -22.76
CA GLU A 278 -3.32 -7.87 -21.74
C GLU A 278 -2.82 -7.55 -20.33
N PHE A 279 -1.50 -7.56 -20.08
CA PHE A 279 -0.92 -7.34 -18.76
C PHE A 279 0.00 -6.12 -18.70
N THR A 280 0.04 -5.49 -17.52
CA THR A 280 1.01 -4.43 -17.25
C THR A 280 2.40 -5.01 -16.94
N ARG A 281 3.46 -4.27 -17.25
CA ARG A 281 4.87 -4.61 -16.98
C ARG A 281 5.40 -5.91 -17.63
N VAL A 282 4.66 -6.47 -18.60
CA VAL A 282 5.11 -7.63 -19.37
C VAL A 282 5.60 -7.20 -20.75
N GLY A 283 6.92 -7.14 -20.92
CA GLY A 283 7.57 -7.03 -22.23
C GLY A 283 8.03 -8.40 -22.75
N ALA A 284 8.62 -8.44 -23.95
CA ALA A 284 9.08 -9.68 -24.58
C ALA A 284 9.93 -10.57 -23.66
N LYS A 285 10.96 -10.01 -23.00
CA LYS A 285 11.82 -10.76 -22.08
C LYS A 285 11.05 -11.36 -20.89
N THR A 286 10.07 -10.64 -20.35
CA THR A 286 9.25 -11.11 -19.23
C THR A 286 8.29 -12.18 -19.71
N ALA A 287 7.67 -12.00 -20.88
CA ALA A 287 6.84 -13.01 -21.50
C ALA A 287 7.64 -14.31 -21.74
N ASP A 288 8.86 -14.23 -22.26
CA ASP A 288 9.72 -15.40 -22.47
C ASP A 288 10.03 -16.13 -21.15
N LYS A 289 10.29 -15.40 -20.05
CA LYS A 289 10.45 -15.99 -18.71
C LYS A 289 9.19 -16.73 -18.26
N ILE A 290 8.02 -16.11 -18.39
CA ILE A 290 6.74 -16.73 -18.05
C ILE A 290 6.51 -18.00 -18.88
N LEU A 291 6.78 -17.93 -20.19
CA LEU A 291 6.64 -19.06 -21.10
C LEU A 291 7.62 -20.19 -20.77
N ASN A 292 8.84 -19.87 -20.35
CA ASN A 292 9.79 -20.88 -19.88
C ASN A 292 9.31 -21.56 -18.58
N ASN A 293 8.81 -20.79 -17.62
CA ASN A 293 8.21 -21.35 -16.40
C ASN A 293 6.98 -22.23 -16.72
N PHE A 294 6.20 -21.85 -17.74
CA PHE A 294 5.10 -22.65 -18.26
C PHE A 294 5.61 -23.95 -18.91
N ARG A 295 6.60 -23.88 -19.81
CA ARG A 295 7.20 -25.07 -20.46
C ARG A 295 7.76 -26.05 -19.44
N ASP A 296 8.43 -25.55 -18.41
CA ASP A 296 8.99 -26.37 -17.33
C ASP A 296 7.91 -27.17 -16.57
N ARG A 297 6.67 -26.69 -16.55
CA ARG A 297 5.51 -27.37 -15.95
C ARG A 297 4.80 -28.28 -16.93
N HIS A 298 4.54 -27.77 -18.13
CA HIS A 298 3.72 -28.43 -19.14
C HIS A 298 4.47 -29.56 -19.85
N PHE A 299 5.73 -29.31 -20.22
CA PHE A 299 6.58 -30.27 -20.95
C PHE A 299 7.70 -30.86 -20.07
N GLY A 300 8.11 -30.15 -19.01
CA GLY A 300 9.27 -30.51 -18.20
C GLY A 300 10.57 -29.92 -18.74
N ARG A 301 11.67 -30.16 -18.01
CA ARG A 301 13.04 -29.87 -18.44
C ARG A 301 13.73 -31.15 -18.91
N GLU A 302 14.76 -31.02 -19.73
CA GLU A 302 15.65 -32.13 -20.10
C GLU A 302 16.86 -32.22 -19.17
N MET A 303 17.21 -33.45 -18.78
CA MET A 303 18.43 -33.72 -18.03
C MET A 303 19.64 -33.72 -18.95
N GLY A 304 20.66 -32.94 -18.58
CA GLY A 304 21.93 -32.88 -19.29
C GLY A 304 22.95 -33.84 -18.70
N TRP A 305 23.68 -34.52 -19.57
CA TRP A 305 24.69 -35.52 -19.20
C TRP A 305 26.09 -35.09 -19.65
N SER A 306 27.09 -35.43 -18.85
CA SER A 306 28.51 -35.21 -19.18
C SER A 306 29.06 -36.31 -20.09
N VAL A 307 30.09 -36.01 -20.88
CA VAL A 307 30.83 -37.03 -21.62
C VAL A 307 31.56 -37.94 -20.61
N PRO A 308 31.39 -39.28 -20.65
CA PRO A 308 32.07 -40.19 -19.74
C PRO A 308 33.60 -40.10 -19.84
N ASP A 309 34.29 -40.08 -18.69
CA ASP A 309 35.77 -39.99 -18.60
C ASP A 309 36.42 -41.38 -18.57
N THR A 310 35.95 -42.29 -19.44
CA THR A 310 36.39 -43.69 -19.49
C THR A 310 37.14 -44.01 -20.79
N ASP A 311 38.33 -44.62 -20.67
CA ASP A 311 39.18 -45.04 -21.80
C ASP A 311 38.50 -46.03 -22.78
N GLU A 312 37.35 -46.61 -22.41
CA GLU A 312 36.60 -47.59 -23.22
C GLU A 312 35.55 -46.96 -24.15
N THR A 313 35.32 -45.65 -24.07
CA THR A 313 34.20 -44.97 -24.74
C THR A 313 34.70 -44.03 -25.84
N ASP A 314 34.66 -44.48 -27.09
CA ASP A 314 35.11 -43.69 -28.24
C ASP A 314 33.93 -42.94 -28.89
N LEU A 315 33.63 -41.74 -28.35
CA LEU A 315 32.58 -40.84 -28.85
C LEU A 315 32.77 -40.50 -30.33
N ASP A 316 34.01 -40.27 -30.76
CA ASP A 316 34.30 -39.88 -32.14
C ASP A 316 34.09 -41.06 -33.09
N ALA A 317 34.46 -42.27 -32.69
CA ALA A 317 34.18 -43.48 -33.46
C ALA A 317 32.68 -43.77 -33.56
N ALA A 318 31.93 -43.62 -32.47
CA ALA A 318 30.48 -43.83 -32.46
C ALA A 318 29.76 -42.89 -33.45
N ILE A 319 30.12 -41.59 -33.44
CA ILE A 319 29.57 -40.60 -34.38
C ILE A 319 30.03 -40.90 -35.82
N THR A 320 31.30 -41.25 -36.01
CA THR A 320 31.85 -41.59 -37.33
C THR A 320 31.12 -42.77 -37.97
N ASP A 321 30.87 -43.83 -37.19
CA ASP A 321 30.16 -45.02 -37.65
C ASP A 321 28.70 -44.71 -38.01
N ALA A 322 28.04 -43.83 -37.24
CA ALA A 322 26.67 -43.38 -37.50
C ALA A 322 26.52 -42.58 -38.80
N VAL A 323 27.57 -41.87 -39.21
CA VAL A 323 27.57 -41.01 -40.42
C VAL A 323 28.43 -41.55 -41.58
N ALA A 324 28.88 -42.81 -41.48
CA ALA A 324 29.85 -43.46 -42.38
C ALA A 324 29.48 -43.54 -43.87
N ASN A 325 28.25 -43.19 -44.26
CA ASN A 325 27.79 -43.16 -45.66
C ASN A 325 28.24 -41.88 -46.42
N LYS A 326 29.10 -41.04 -45.84
CA LYS A 326 29.64 -39.79 -46.42
C LYS A 326 31.14 -39.90 -46.74
N GLY A 327 31.70 -38.90 -47.41
CA GLY A 327 33.13 -38.87 -47.74
C GLY A 327 33.99 -38.93 -46.47
N ALA A 328 35.00 -39.81 -46.47
CA ALA A 328 35.78 -40.16 -45.27
C ALA A 328 36.34 -38.94 -44.51
N ASP A 329 36.84 -37.93 -45.23
CA ASP A 329 37.40 -36.71 -44.62
C ASP A 329 36.31 -35.85 -43.94
N ALA A 330 35.15 -35.70 -44.59
CA ALA A 330 34.03 -34.91 -44.04
C ALA A 330 33.40 -35.58 -42.82
N THR A 331 33.26 -36.91 -42.84
CA THR A 331 32.77 -37.73 -41.73
C THR A 331 33.67 -37.60 -40.50
N ALA A 332 35.00 -37.70 -40.70
CA ALA A 332 35.97 -37.60 -39.62
C ALA A 332 35.99 -36.20 -38.98
N THR A 333 36.00 -35.13 -39.78
CA THR A 333 35.96 -33.75 -39.26
C THR A 333 34.64 -33.42 -38.57
N PHE A 334 33.51 -33.96 -39.06
CA PHE A 334 32.22 -33.81 -38.40
C PHE A 334 32.23 -34.45 -37.00
N ALA A 335 32.67 -35.71 -36.90
CA ALA A 335 32.75 -36.42 -35.62
C ALA A 335 33.68 -35.73 -34.62
N GLU A 336 34.88 -35.31 -35.07
CA GLU A 336 35.85 -34.57 -34.25
C GLU A 336 35.24 -33.27 -33.70
N ARG A 337 34.58 -32.45 -34.53
CA ARG A 337 33.99 -31.17 -34.09
C ARG A 337 32.82 -31.36 -33.13
N VAL A 338 31.95 -32.35 -33.38
CA VAL A 338 30.86 -32.67 -32.45
C VAL A 338 31.45 -33.15 -31.12
N GLY A 339 32.38 -34.10 -31.15
CA GLY A 339 33.04 -34.63 -29.97
C GLY A 339 33.76 -33.56 -29.15
N ASP A 340 34.54 -32.69 -29.80
CA ASP A 340 35.20 -31.56 -29.15
C ASP A 340 34.20 -30.57 -28.52
N THR A 341 33.10 -30.28 -29.21
CA THR A 341 32.06 -29.39 -28.66
C THR A 341 31.43 -30.00 -27.42
N LEU A 342 31.12 -31.30 -27.44
CA LEU A 342 30.54 -32.01 -26.30
C LEU A 342 31.50 -32.10 -25.11
N ARG A 343 32.79 -32.40 -25.33
CA ARG A 343 33.82 -32.48 -24.28
C ARG A 343 34.11 -31.13 -23.62
N ASN A 344 33.92 -30.02 -24.33
CA ASN A 344 34.09 -28.68 -23.79
C ASN A 344 32.88 -28.18 -22.98
N ARG A 345 31.77 -28.91 -22.99
CA ARG A 345 30.58 -28.61 -22.19
C ARG A 345 30.58 -29.46 -20.93
N GLU A 346 30.08 -28.88 -19.84
CA GLU A 346 29.92 -29.61 -18.58
C GLU A 346 28.83 -30.70 -18.71
N ARG A 347 27.70 -30.33 -19.30
CA ARG A 347 26.55 -31.21 -19.55
C ARG A 347 25.86 -30.81 -20.85
N THR A 348 25.26 -31.78 -21.54
CA THR A 348 24.50 -31.55 -22.77
C THR A 348 23.15 -32.27 -22.70
N THR A 349 22.05 -31.57 -22.99
CA THR A 349 20.72 -32.17 -23.12
C THR A 349 20.49 -32.75 -24.52
N HIS A 350 19.42 -33.52 -24.69
CA HIS A 350 19.11 -34.14 -25.98
C HIS A 350 18.84 -33.09 -27.06
N PHE A 351 18.07 -32.03 -26.74
CA PHE A 351 17.82 -30.96 -27.72
C PHE A 351 19.09 -30.14 -28.03
N GLU A 352 19.93 -29.84 -27.04
CA GLU A 352 21.20 -29.13 -27.26
C GLU A 352 22.15 -29.95 -28.15
N LEU A 353 22.16 -31.27 -27.98
CA LEU A 353 22.91 -32.17 -28.85
C LEU A 353 22.42 -32.09 -30.30
N GLY A 354 21.10 -32.04 -30.51
CA GLY A 354 20.49 -31.78 -31.82
C GLY A 354 21.00 -30.48 -32.45
N ASP A 355 20.92 -29.37 -31.72
CA ASP A 355 21.39 -28.05 -32.17
C ASP A 355 22.90 -28.03 -32.50
N ILE A 356 23.71 -28.73 -31.69
CA ILE A 356 25.16 -28.88 -31.91
C ILE A 356 25.41 -29.67 -33.20
N VAL A 357 24.78 -30.82 -33.35
CA VAL A 357 24.89 -31.66 -34.56
C VAL A 357 24.46 -30.88 -35.79
N ASP A 358 23.37 -30.12 -35.70
CA ASP A 358 22.87 -29.32 -36.82
C ASP A 358 23.83 -28.20 -37.21
N THR A 359 24.36 -27.49 -36.22
CA THR A 359 25.33 -26.41 -36.43
C THR A 359 26.60 -26.95 -37.07
N VAL A 360 27.17 -28.01 -36.52
CA VAL A 360 28.40 -28.62 -37.04
C VAL A 360 28.18 -29.21 -38.43
N ALA A 361 27.04 -29.86 -38.67
CA ALA A 361 26.71 -30.38 -39.99
C ALA A 361 26.66 -29.26 -41.03
N ASN A 362 25.98 -28.14 -40.75
CA ASN A 362 25.90 -27.00 -41.67
C ASN A 362 27.29 -26.40 -42.00
N ASP A 363 28.18 -26.34 -41.01
CA ASP A 363 29.55 -25.88 -41.19
C ASP A 363 30.35 -26.84 -42.10
N ILE A 364 30.21 -28.16 -41.90
CA ILE A 364 30.87 -29.18 -42.71
C ILE A 364 30.32 -29.21 -44.14
N GLU A 365 29.00 -29.08 -44.33
CA GLU A 365 28.39 -29.00 -45.65
C GLU A 365 28.97 -27.85 -46.47
N SER A 366 29.20 -26.70 -45.81
CA SER A 366 29.80 -25.51 -46.43
C SER A 366 31.28 -25.69 -46.79
N GLU A 367 32.02 -26.48 -46.01
CA GLU A 367 33.47 -26.70 -46.18
C GLU A 367 33.79 -27.81 -47.20
N PHE A 368 33.03 -28.90 -47.19
CA PHE A 368 33.34 -30.11 -47.95
C PHE A 368 32.41 -30.37 -49.15
N ASP A 369 31.43 -29.49 -49.42
CA ASP A 369 30.42 -29.64 -50.49
C ASP A 369 29.67 -30.98 -50.40
N VAL A 370 29.31 -31.36 -49.17
CA VAL A 370 28.53 -32.56 -48.83
C VAL A 370 27.16 -32.16 -48.28
N THR A 371 26.25 -33.11 -48.14
CA THR A 371 24.95 -32.89 -47.49
C THR A 371 24.70 -33.97 -46.44
N PHE A 372 24.48 -33.53 -45.21
CA PHE A 372 23.98 -34.30 -44.08
C PHE A 372 22.47 -34.09 -44.03
N GLY A 373 21.70 -35.01 -44.62
CA GLY A 373 20.24 -34.97 -44.52
C GLY A 373 19.76 -35.34 -43.11
N ASP A 374 18.51 -35.00 -42.80
CA ASP A 374 17.88 -35.14 -41.47
C ASP A 374 18.16 -36.50 -40.81
N THR A 375 17.96 -37.62 -41.52
CA THR A 375 18.23 -38.97 -40.98
C THR A 375 19.69 -39.20 -40.56
N VAL A 376 20.66 -38.61 -41.27
CA VAL A 376 22.08 -38.74 -40.91
C VAL A 376 22.39 -37.95 -39.64
N ARG A 377 21.75 -36.79 -39.48
CA ARG A 377 21.87 -35.95 -38.30
C ARG A 377 21.20 -36.61 -37.10
N GLU A 378 20.00 -37.16 -37.27
CA GLU A 378 19.30 -37.97 -36.27
C GLU A 378 20.15 -39.16 -35.80
N ASN A 379 20.74 -39.93 -36.72
CA ASN A 379 21.63 -41.03 -36.36
C ASN A 379 22.86 -40.56 -35.55
N ALA A 380 23.41 -39.39 -35.87
CA ALA A 380 24.54 -38.82 -35.13
C ALA A 380 24.13 -38.39 -33.72
N VAL A 381 22.93 -37.80 -33.57
CA VAL A 381 22.35 -37.46 -32.27
C VAL A 381 22.11 -38.72 -31.45
N GLU A 382 21.49 -39.77 -32.01
CA GLU A 382 21.26 -41.03 -31.31
C GLU A 382 22.58 -41.66 -30.84
N ALA A 383 23.57 -41.76 -31.74
CA ALA A 383 24.86 -42.36 -31.41
C ALA A 383 25.63 -41.58 -30.33
N ALA A 384 25.62 -40.24 -30.39
CA ALA A 384 26.24 -39.42 -29.35
C ALA A 384 25.46 -39.46 -28.03
N TRP A 385 24.13 -39.51 -28.08
CA TRP A 385 23.27 -39.58 -26.90
C TRP A 385 23.47 -40.90 -26.14
N ASP A 386 23.51 -42.03 -26.85
CA ASP A 386 23.78 -43.35 -26.25
C ASP A 386 25.08 -43.36 -25.45
N ILE A 387 26.11 -42.67 -25.94
CA ILE A 387 27.38 -42.49 -25.22
C ILE A 387 27.20 -41.62 -23.97
N LEU A 388 26.54 -40.46 -24.09
CA LEU A 388 26.32 -39.54 -22.97
C LEU A 388 25.53 -40.18 -21.82
N VAL A 389 24.61 -41.09 -22.12
CA VAL A 389 23.75 -41.75 -21.10
C VAL A 389 24.32 -43.07 -20.57
N THR A 390 25.55 -43.44 -20.95
CA THR A 390 26.16 -44.71 -20.54
C THR A 390 26.51 -44.75 -19.05
N ASP A 391 27.04 -43.67 -18.47
CA ASP A 391 27.46 -43.61 -17.05
C ASP A 391 26.65 -42.59 -16.21
N ARG A 392 25.32 -42.71 -16.29
CA ARG A 392 24.38 -41.82 -15.58
C ARG A 392 24.54 -41.86 -14.07
N THR A 393 24.86 -43.03 -13.51
CA THR A 393 25.01 -43.18 -12.06
C THR A 393 26.19 -42.38 -11.53
N ALA A 394 27.34 -42.42 -12.20
CA ALA A 394 28.49 -41.60 -11.80
C ALA A 394 28.19 -40.11 -11.94
N ASP A 395 27.50 -39.72 -13.01
CA ASP A 395 27.16 -38.33 -13.30
C ASP A 395 26.18 -37.74 -12.25
N LEU A 396 25.17 -38.53 -11.83
CA LEU A 396 24.25 -38.13 -10.76
C LEU A 396 24.88 -38.19 -9.37
N TYR A 397 25.84 -39.10 -9.14
CA TYR A 397 26.47 -39.26 -7.84
C TYR A 397 27.11 -37.96 -7.36
N ALA A 398 27.82 -37.23 -8.23
CA ALA A 398 28.42 -35.94 -7.87
C ALA A 398 27.38 -34.93 -7.38
N LEU A 399 26.24 -34.82 -8.09
CA LEU A 399 25.15 -33.90 -7.73
C LEU A 399 24.46 -34.26 -6.41
N VAL A 400 24.31 -35.57 -6.15
CA VAL A 400 23.68 -36.10 -4.94
C VAL A 400 24.63 -35.97 -3.74
N ASP A 401 25.92 -36.26 -3.93
CA ASP A 401 26.95 -36.11 -2.90
C ASP A 401 27.05 -34.64 -2.45
N ASP A 402 27.20 -33.70 -3.39
CA ASP A 402 27.26 -32.26 -3.10
C ASP A 402 26.00 -31.75 -2.38
N ALA A 403 24.82 -32.27 -2.75
CA ALA A 403 23.55 -31.88 -2.15
C ALA A 403 23.30 -32.49 -0.76
N THR A 404 24.02 -33.56 -0.40
CA THR A 404 23.81 -34.30 0.85
C THR A 404 24.98 -34.04 1.80
N SER A 405 24.70 -33.42 2.95
CA SER A 405 25.77 -33.08 3.92
C SER A 405 26.67 -34.30 4.26
N THR A 406 27.94 -34.07 4.59
CA THR A 406 29.02 -35.05 4.93
C THR A 406 28.72 -36.10 6.03
N ARG A 407 27.47 -36.22 6.49
CA ARG A 407 26.99 -37.20 7.47
C ARG A 407 26.44 -38.48 6.86
N LYS A 408 26.46 -38.65 5.53
CA LYS A 408 26.00 -39.88 4.86
C LYS A 408 27.20 -40.70 4.40
N ASP A 409 27.09 -42.02 4.50
CA ASP A 409 28.07 -42.94 3.94
C ASP A 409 27.94 -43.01 2.41
N ASP A 410 29.08 -43.23 1.77
CA ASP A 410 29.26 -43.23 0.32
C ASP A 410 28.34 -44.23 -0.41
N GLU A 411 28.15 -45.41 0.19
CA GLU A 411 27.28 -46.47 -0.33
C GLU A 411 25.81 -46.02 -0.41
N THR A 412 25.36 -45.25 0.57
CA THR A 412 24.00 -44.70 0.59
C THR A 412 23.80 -43.60 -0.46
N VAL A 413 24.78 -42.73 -0.67
CA VAL A 413 24.75 -41.68 -1.71
C VAL A 413 24.72 -42.30 -3.10
N HIS A 414 25.61 -43.28 -3.33
CA HIS A 414 25.67 -44.03 -4.58
C HIS A 414 24.37 -44.80 -4.85
N GLY A 415 23.82 -45.47 -3.83
CA GLY A 415 22.54 -46.18 -3.95
C GLY A 415 21.36 -45.26 -4.28
N LEU A 416 21.39 -44.00 -3.84
CA LEU A 416 20.37 -43.01 -4.22
C LEU A 416 20.56 -42.56 -5.67
N ALA A 417 21.79 -42.22 -6.06
CA ALA A 417 22.13 -41.80 -7.42
C ALA A 417 21.74 -42.87 -8.47
N GLU A 418 22.07 -44.14 -8.21
CA GLU A 418 21.73 -45.27 -9.08
C GLU A 418 20.21 -45.38 -9.30
N ARG A 419 19.43 -45.37 -8.22
CA ARG A 419 17.96 -45.49 -8.30
C ARG A 419 17.30 -44.29 -8.96
N VAL A 420 17.85 -43.09 -8.81
CA VAL A 420 17.38 -41.89 -9.50
C VAL A 420 17.73 -41.97 -10.99
N ALA A 421 18.93 -42.44 -11.35
CA ALA A 421 19.34 -42.65 -12.75
C ALA A 421 18.37 -43.59 -13.49
N GLU A 422 17.96 -44.69 -12.85
CA GLU A 422 16.96 -45.63 -13.39
C GLU A 422 15.60 -44.98 -13.70
N LYS A 423 15.22 -43.87 -13.05
CA LYS A 423 13.94 -43.20 -13.34
C LYS A 423 13.95 -42.45 -14.66
N PHE A 424 15.13 -42.03 -15.12
CA PHE A 424 15.27 -41.33 -16.38
C PHE A 424 15.16 -42.26 -17.60
N ASP A 425 15.26 -43.60 -17.46
CA ASP A 425 15.09 -44.58 -18.56
C ASP A 425 13.72 -44.53 -19.27
N SER A 426 12.74 -43.84 -18.70
CA SER A 426 11.35 -43.86 -19.18
C SER A 426 11.06 -42.96 -20.39
N SER A 427 11.96 -42.03 -20.73
CA SER A 427 11.79 -41.05 -21.82
C SER A 427 13.06 -40.96 -22.64
N ALA A 428 13.01 -41.04 -23.98
CA ALA A 428 14.21 -40.93 -24.83
C ALA A 428 15.06 -39.66 -24.56
N ALA A 429 14.41 -38.53 -24.26
CA ALA A 429 15.08 -37.25 -23.96
C ALA A 429 15.29 -36.98 -22.46
N HIS A 430 15.04 -37.97 -21.58
CA HIS A 430 15.15 -37.82 -20.12
C HIS A 430 14.44 -36.56 -19.56
N ARG A 431 13.21 -36.30 -20.04
CA ARG A 431 12.39 -35.16 -19.63
C ARG A 431 11.66 -35.43 -18.31
N ALA A 432 11.65 -34.44 -17.43
CA ALA A 432 10.83 -34.47 -16.22
C ALA A 432 10.44 -33.06 -15.76
N THR A 433 9.26 -32.94 -15.18
CA THR A 433 8.83 -31.75 -14.42
C THR A 433 9.46 -31.76 -13.03
N LYS A 434 9.55 -30.61 -12.37
CA LYS A 434 10.10 -30.51 -11.00
C LYS A 434 9.39 -31.45 -10.01
N LYS A 435 8.08 -31.62 -10.18
CA LYS A 435 7.26 -32.55 -9.39
C LYS A 435 7.67 -34.01 -9.61
N GLN A 436 7.92 -34.40 -10.86
CA GLN A 436 8.39 -35.76 -11.19
C GLN A 436 9.81 -36.00 -10.66
N VAL A 437 10.72 -35.02 -10.78
CA VAL A 437 12.06 -35.12 -10.20
C VAL A 437 11.97 -35.32 -8.68
N ARG A 438 11.13 -34.55 -7.99
CA ARG A 438 10.88 -34.73 -6.57
C ARG A 438 10.36 -36.13 -6.26
N GLU A 439 9.40 -36.63 -7.04
CA GLU A 439 8.85 -37.99 -6.89
C GLU A 439 9.90 -39.08 -7.14
N TYR A 440 10.82 -38.87 -8.08
CA TYR A 440 11.96 -39.78 -8.32
C TYR A 440 12.86 -39.83 -7.09
N VAL A 441 13.25 -38.69 -6.54
CA VAL A 441 14.08 -38.61 -5.32
C VAL A 441 13.37 -39.24 -4.13
N ASP A 442 12.09 -38.91 -3.92
CA ASP A 442 11.32 -39.42 -2.79
C ASP A 442 11.20 -40.95 -2.82
N ARG A 443 10.81 -41.52 -3.96
CA ARG A 443 10.67 -42.98 -4.11
C ARG A 443 12.02 -43.69 -4.00
N SER A 444 13.08 -43.13 -4.56
CA SER A 444 14.42 -43.71 -4.49
C SER A 444 14.96 -43.68 -3.05
N ALA A 445 14.72 -42.60 -2.31
CA ALA A 445 15.11 -42.45 -0.92
C ALA A 445 14.31 -43.36 0.04
N ASP A 446 13.00 -43.54 -0.18
CA ASP A 446 12.16 -44.42 0.63
C ASP A 446 12.61 -45.89 0.55
N LEU A 447 13.10 -46.32 -0.60
CA LEU A 447 13.59 -47.68 -0.84
C LEU A 447 14.98 -47.97 -0.24
N LEU A 448 15.67 -46.93 0.26
CA LEU A 448 16.99 -47.01 0.89
C LEU A 448 16.93 -46.99 2.42
N VAL A 449 15.75 -46.78 3.01
CA VAL A 449 15.60 -46.65 4.46
C VAL A 449 16.04 -47.95 5.15
N SER A 450 17.07 -47.84 6.00
CA SER A 450 17.49 -48.85 6.96
C SER A 450 17.29 -48.35 8.40
N ASP A 451 17.47 -49.22 9.40
CA ASP A 451 17.30 -48.86 10.83
C ASP A 451 18.21 -47.70 11.30
N ASP A 452 19.29 -47.38 10.56
CA ASP A 452 20.33 -46.41 10.95
C ASP A 452 20.47 -45.18 10.01
N VAL A 453 19.89 -45.18 8.81
CA VAL A 453 20.05 -44.09 7.81
C VAL A 453 18.73 -43.75 7.12
N SER A 454 18.27 -42.50 7.29
CA SER A 454 17.11 -41.94 6.57
C SER A 454 17.43 -40.62 5.87
N PHE A 455 16.87 -40.40 4.68
CA PHE A 455 16.88 -39.11 3.99
C PHE A 455 15.72 -38.26 4.49
N GLY A 456 16.02 -37.23 5.29
CA GLY A 456 15.03 -36.25 5.72
C GLY A 456 14.60 -35.34 4.57
N ASP A 457 13.45 -34.66 4.74
CA ASP A 457 12.81 -33.87 3.68
C ASP A 457 13.73 -32.80 3.08
N THR A 458 14.54 -32.13 3.92
CA THR A 458 15.52 -31.12 3.47
C THR A 458 16.60 -31.71 2.57
N ALA A 459 17.09 -32.92 2.85
CA ALA A 459 18.10 -33.55 2.00
C ALA A 459 17.50 -33.93 0.63
N ARG A 460 16.26 -34.43 0.63
CA ARG A 460 15.53 -34.74 -0.60
C ARG A 460 15.24 -33.47 -1.41
N GLU A 461 14.95 -32.36 -0.74
CA GLU A 461 14.72 -31.06 -1.36
C GLU A 461 16.00 -30.54 -2.00
N ASN A 462 17.12 -30.56 -1.27
CA ASN A 462 18.42 -30.17 -1.82
C ASN A 462 18.82 -31.01 -3.05
N VAL A 463 18.64 -32.34 -3.01
CA VAL A 463 18.92 -33.21 -4.17
C VAL A 463 18.00 -32.86 -5.33
N THR A 464 16.72 -32.59 -5.06
CA THR A 464 15.76 -32.18 -6.11
C THR A 464 16.18 -30.85 -6.75
N GLU A 465 16.58 -29.86 -5.96
CA GLU A 465 17.07 -28.57 -6.49
C GLU A 465 18.36 -28.73 -7.29
N SER A 466 19.33 -29.50 -6.79
CA SER A 466 20.61 -29.78 -7.49
C SER A 466 20.38 -30.42 -8.86
N LEU A 467 19.48 -31.41 -8.95
CA LEU A 467 19.08 -32.00 -10.22
C LEU A 467 18.34 -30.97 -11.10
N TRP A 468 17.42 -30.20 -10.54
CA TRP A 468 16.62 -29.24 -11.30
C TRP A 468 17.45 -28.08 -11.89
N GLU A 469 18.50 -27.66 -11.21
CA GLU A 469 19.42 -26.60 -11.63
C GLU A 469 20.25 -27.00 -12.87
N VAL A 470 20.62 -28.28 -12.99
CA VAL A 470 21.36 -28.78 -14.17
C VAL A 470 20.46 -29.08 -15.36
N MET A 471 19.17 -29.33 -15.12
CA MET A 471 18.19 -29.53 -16.19
C MET A 471 17.93 -28.24 -16.97
N ARG A 472 17.55 -28.36 -18.26
CA ARG A 472 17.30 -27.21 -19.15
C ARG A 472 15.88 -27.18 -19.67
N THR A 473 15.28 -25.98 -19.70
CA THR A 473 13.97 -25.74 -20.30
C THR A 473 13.98 -26.13 -21.77
N VAL A 474 12.96 -26.88 -22.18
CA VAL A 474 12.83 -27.37 -23.56
C VAL A 474 12.41 -26.25 -24.52
N PRO A 475 12.81 -26.30 -25.80
CA PRO A 475 12.46 -25.28 -26.79
C PRO A 475 11.05 -25.46 -27.39
N ASP A 476 10.29 -26.48 -26.97
CA ASP A 476 8.97 -26.82 -27.51
C ASP A 476 8.01 -25.60 -27.60
N ASP A 477 7.27 -25.55 -28.70
CA ASP A 477 6.29 -24.50 -28.95
C ASP A 477 5.11 -24.61 -27.97
N VAL A 478 4.79 -23.49 -27.33
CA VAL A 478 3.65 -23.43 -26.41
C VAL A 478 2.32 -23.54 -27.17
N PRO A 479 1.26 -24.13 -26.57
CA PRO A 479 -0.06 -24.21 -27.18
C PRO A 479 -0.60 -22.83 -27.57
N LYS A 480 -1.55 -22.78 -28.52
CA LYS A 480 -2.16 -21.50 -28.89
C LYS A 480 -3.11 -21.04 -27.79
N VAL A 481 -3.41 -19.74 -27.78
CA VAL A 481 -4.29 -19.11 -26.78
C VAL A 481 -5.63 -19.85 -26.65
N ARG A 482 -6.23 -20.30 -27.76
CA ARG A 482 -7.51 -21.02 -27.74
C ARG A 482 -7.39 -22.38 -27.06
N ASP A 483 -6.29 -23.09 -27.31
CA ASP A 483 -6.05 -24.41 -26.70
C ASP A 483 -5.85 -24.27 -25.19
N VAL A 484 -5.14 -23.22 -24.75
CA VAL A 484 -4.99 -22.87 -23.32
C VAL A 484 -6.34 -22.45 -22.71
N ALA A 485 -7.18 -21.72 -23.44
CA ALA A 485 -8.49 -21.28 -22.93
C ALA A 485 -9.47 -22.45 -22.71
N ASP A 486 -9.41 -23.45 -23.58
CA ASP A 486 -10.31 -24.60 -23.58
C ASP A 486 -9.90 -25.68 -22.58
N ASP A 487 -8.64 -25.68 -22.12
CA ASP A 487 -8.11 -26.61 -21.11
C ASP A 487 -7.75 -25.90 -19.79
N ARG A 488 -8.47 -26.25 -18.73
CA ARG A 488 -8.27 -25.67 -17.39
C ARG A 488 -6.94 -26.06 -16.76
N ASP A 489 -6.42 -27.24 -17.04
CA ASP A 489 -5.16 -27.70 -16.47
C ASP A 489 -4.00 -26.92 -17.11
N THR A 490 -4.00 -26.82 -18.44
CA THR A 490 -3.04 -25.98 -19.18
C THR A 490 -3.12 -24.50 -18.77
N ALA A 491 -4.33 -23.94 -18.60
CA ALA A 491 -4.49 -22.57 -18.10
C ALA A 491 -3.95 -22.39 -16.68
N SER A 492 -4.12 -23.40 -15.81
CA SER A 492 -3.58 -23.40 -14.45
C SER A 492 -2.05 -23.42 -14.47
N GLU A 493 -1.43 -24.19 -15.36
CA GLU A 493 0.03 -24.22 -15.51
C GLU A 493 0.57 -22.87 -16.01
N LEU A 494 -0.12 -22.21 -16.94
CA LEU A 494 0.25 -20.86 -17.39
C LEU A 494 0.16 -19.86 -16.23
N LEU A 495 -0.89 -19.93 -15.42
CA LEU A 495 -1.07 -19.08 -14.26
C LEU A 495 0.07 -19.27 -13.24
N GLU A 496 0.45 -20.51 -12.95
CA GLU A 496 1.58 -20.78 -12.06
C GLU A 496 2.90 -20.30 -12.66
N GLY A 497 3.08 -20.41 -13.98
CA GLY A 497 4.22 -19.82 -14.69
C GLY A 497 4.29 -18.29 -14.54
N MET A 498 3.13 -17.62 -14.57
CA MET A 498 3.01 -16.17 -14.30
C MET A 498 3.34 -15.81 -12.85
N ARG A 499 2.97 -16.66 -11.88
CA ARG A 499 3.22 -16.43 -10.45
C ARG A 499 4.68 -16.59 -10.05
N GLU A 500 5.40 -17.50 -10.70
CA GLU A 500 6.83 -17.73 -10.43
C GLU A 500 7.74 -16.67 -11.07
N ALA A 501 7.29 -16.03 -12.16
CA ALA A 501 8.12 -15.03 -12.84
C ALA A 501 8.30 -13.78 -11.96
N ASP A 502 9.54 -13.30 -11.84
CA ASP A 502 9.84 -12.01 -11.21
C ASP A 502 9.50 -10.86 -12.17
N ILE A 503 8.48 -10.08 -11.82
CA ILE A 503 7.89 -9.02 -12.63
C ILE A 503 7.94 -7.70 -11.86
N LEU A 504 8.29 -6.62 -12.58
CA LEU A 504 8.30 -5.28 -12.03
C LEU A 504 6.92 -4.88 -11.50
N ALA A 505 6.91 -4.14 -10.39
CA ALA A 505 5.69 -3.60 -9.81
C ALA A 505 4.85 -2.79 -10.83
N PRO A 506 3.50 -2.89 -10.77
CA PRO A 506 2.60 -2.08 -11.58
C PRO A 506 2.88 -0.58 -11.42
N PRO A 507 2.54 0.23 -12.43
CA PRO A 507 2.70 1.68 -12.34
C PRO A 507 1.73 2.27 -11.30
N THR A 508 2.07 3.44 -10.77
CA THR A 508 1.35 4.08 -9.64
C THR A 508 0.40 5.20 -10.08
N ASN A 509 0.36 5.53 -11.36
CA ASN A 509 -0.55 6.51 -11.97
C ASN A 509 -2.03 6.11 -11.88
N CYS A 510 -2.34 4.87 -11.50
CA CYS A 510 -3.70 4.43 -11.16
C CYS A 510 -4.12 4.76 -9.72
N LEU A 511 -3.22 5.35 -8.93
CA LEU A 511 -3.47 5.78 -7.55
C LEU A 511 -3.39 7.30 -7.46
N SER A 512 -4.26 7.85 -6.62
CA SER A 512 -4.34 9.24 -6.22
C SER A 512 -4.19 9.29 -4.69
N PRO A 513 -2.96 9.28 -4.15
CA PRO A 513 -2.72 9.45 -2.71
C PRO A 513 -3.18 10.83 -2.24
N ILE A 514 -3.29 11.05 -0.93
CA ILE A 514 -3.64 12.36 -0.38
C ILE A 514 -2.42 13.27 -0.39
N THR A 515 -1.22 12.73 -0.13
CA THR A 515 0.06 13.39 0.18
C THR A 515 0.17 13.81 1.65
N ASP A 516 1.40 13.80 2.17
CA ASP A 516 1.77 14.16 3.53
C ASP A 516 1.36 15.61 3.88
N GLU A 517 1.62 16.55 2.97
CA GLU A 517 1.22 17.96 3.13
C GLU A 517 -0.30 18.12 3.32
N LEU A 518 -1.11 17.43 2.50
CA LEU A 518 -2.57 17.51 2.59
C LEU A 518 -3.14 16.72 3.77
N VAL A 519 -2.51 15.60 4.16
CA VAL A 519 -2.85 14.88 5.40
C VAL A 519 -2.63 15.77 6.61
N GLU A 520 -1.49 16.47 6.68
CA GLU A 520 -1.20 17.41 7.77
C GLU A 520 -2.21 18.57 7.78
N ALA A 521 -2.53 19.14 6.61
CA ALA A 521 -3.47 20.23 6.49
C ALA A 521 -4.89 19.83 6.91
N GLY A 522 -5.34 18.63 6.53
CA GLY A 522 -6.62 18.07 6.95
C GLY A 522 -6.71 17.86 8.46
N LEU A 523 -5.64 17.33 9.08
CA LEU A 523 -5.57 17.16 10.53
C LEU A 523 -5.57 18.50 11.26
N ARG A 524 -4.77 19.47 10.82
CA ARG A 524 -4.68 20.81 11.42
C ARG A 524 -5.99 21.56 11.38
N LYS A 525 -6.76 21.38 10.31
CA LYS A 525 -8.05 22.04 10.15
C LYS A 525 -9.09 21.54 11.15
N GLU A 526 -9.14 20.23 11.39
CA GLU A 526 -10.24 19.59 12.14
C GLU A 526 -9.89 19.25 13.60
N TYR A 527 -8.60 19.31 13.94
CA TYR A 527 -8.09 19.03 15.28
C TYR A 527 -7.11 20.13 15.71
N ASP A 528 -7.39 20.80 16.82
CA ASP A 528 -6.49 21.77 17.44
C ASP A 528 -5.45 21.06 18.30
N ALA A 529 -4.20 21.01 17.81
CA ALA A 529 -3.09 20.29 18.41
C ALA A 529 -1.80 21.12 18.36
N ASP A 530 -0.88 20.85 19.30
CA ASP A 530 0.40 21.56 19.40
C ASP A 530 1.42 21.10 18.33
N PHE A 531 1.19 19.94 17.71
CA PHE A 531 2.13 19.26 16.83
C PHE A 531 1.39 18.40 15.81
N TYR A 532 1.90 18.41 14.57
CA TYR A 532 1.43 17.57 13.48
C TYR A 532 2.63 16.99 12.73
N ALA A 533 2.48 15.77 12.23
CA ALA A 533 3.41 15.14 11.31
C ALA A 533 2.65 14.17 10.40
N ALA A 534 3.11 14.01 9.17
CA ALA A 534 2.55 13.06 8.22
C ALA A 534 3.67 12.36 7.42
N ALA A 535 3.34 11.21 6.85
CA ALA A 535 4.24 10.46 5.98
C ALA A 535 3.41 9.75 4.89
N THR A 536 3.84 9.90 3.64
CA THR A 536 3.32 9.15 2.49
C THR A 536 4.42 8.21 2.00
N ARG A 537 4.13 6.92 1.96
CA ARG A 537 5.09 5.89 1.56
C ARG A 537 5.10 5.72 0.03
N ASP A 538 6.16 5.11 -0.47
CA ASP A 538 6.20 4.63 -1.85
C ASP A 538 5.15 3.54 -2.07
N ALA A 539 4.71 3.36 -3.32
CA ALA A 539 3.72 2.34 -3.63
C ALA A 539 4.33 0.93 -3.57
N GLU A 540 3.57 0.03 -2.96
CA GLU A 540 3.85 -1.40 -2.88
C GLU A 540 2.76 -2.21 -3.60
N VAL A 541 2.92 -3.53 -3.66
CA VAL A 541 2.02 -4.40 -4.44
C VAL A 541 1.52 -5.54 -3.58
N HIS A 542 0.21 -5.75 -3.60
CA HIS A 542 -0.38 -6.96 -3.02
C HIS A 542 -1.34 -7.59 -4.03
N GLY A 543 -1.18 -8.89 -4.28
CA GLY A 543 -2.06 -9.60 -5.22
C GLY A 543 -2.16 -8.90 -6.56
N GLY A 544 -1.05 -8.34 -7.07
CA GLY A 544 -0.99 -7.59 -8.33
C GLY A 544 -1.68 -6.23 -8.36
N ASP A 545 -2.29 -5.78 -7.26
CA ASP A 545 -2.89 -4.46 -7.13
C ASP A 545 -1.91 -3.52 -6.40
N PRO A 546 -1.52 -2.39 -7.01
CA PRO A 546 -0.67 -1.40 -6.33
C PRO A 546 -1.43 -0.74 -5.20
N PHE A 547 -0.74 -0.46 -4.10
CA PHE A 547 -1.28 0.29 -2.98
C PHE A 547 -0.25 1.26 -2.39
N ILE A 548 -0.73 2.35 -1.78
CA ILE A 548 0.05 3.34 -1.05
C ILE A 548 -0.52 3.45 0.36
N VAL A 549 0.36 3.61 1.35
CA VAL A 549 -0.04 3.85 2.73
C VAL A 549 0.45 5.21 3.21
N GLU A 550 -0.44 5.94 3.87
CA GLU A 550 -0.19 7.26 4.42
C GLU A 550 -0.56 7.28 5.89
N ALA A 551 0.25 7.92 6.72
CA ALA A 551 0.00 8.06 8.14
C ALA A 551 0.13 9.51 8.58
N GLY A 552 -0.74 9.94 9.49
CA GLY A 552 -0.72 11.28 10.08
C GLY A 552 -0.86 11.20 11.59
N ILE A 553 -0.19 12.09 12.31
CA ILE A 553 -0.24 12.19 13.77
C ILE A 553 -0.47 13.64 14.17
N ALA A 554 -1.47 13.88 15.00
CA ALA A 554 -1.66 15.14 15.71
C ALA A 554 -1.50 14.90 17.22
N TYR A 555 -0.84 15.81 17.94
CA TYR A 555 -0.55 15.65 19.38
C TYR A 555 -0.68 16.95 20.17
N GLY A 556 -1.30 16.89 21.35
CA GLY A 556 -1.41 18.01 22.29
C GLY A 556 -2.61 18.92 22.02
N GLY A 557 -2.51 20.20 22.37
CA GLY A 557 -3.60 21.17 22.23
C GLY A 557 -4.84 20.80 23.04
N ASP A 558 -6.00 20.87 22.39
CA ASP A 558 -7.32 20.59 22.98
C ASP A 558 -7.72 19.10 22.89
N LEU A 559 -6.82 18.25 22.40
CA LEU A 559 -7.04 16.81 22.35
C LEU A 559 -7.20 16.20 23.75
N GLN A 560 -8.10 15.23 23.87
CA GLN A 560 -8.40 14.58 25.15
C GLN A 560 -7.18 13.84 25.71
N SER A 561 -6.69 14.27 26.88
CA SER A 561 -5.53 13.67 27.52
C SER A 561 -5.84 12.34 28.23
N GLU A 562 -7.10 12.11 28.60
CA GLU A 562 -7.56 10.91 29.29
C GLU A 562 -8.23 9.95 28.29
N GLY A 563 -7.64 8.78 28.09
CA GLY A 563 -8.23 7.74 27.23
C GLY A 563 -7.22 7.07 26.32
N SER A 564 -7.72 6.22 25.43
CA SER A 564 -6.96 5.76 24.26
C SER A 564 -6.88 6.87 23.24
N VAL A 565 -5.81 6.87 22.44
CA VAL A 565 -5.71 7.74 21.27
C VAL A 565 -6.87 7.53 20.30
N ASP A 566 -7.22 8.59 19.58
CA ASP A 566 -8.22 8.51 18.51
C ASP A 566 -7.57 7.98 17.23
N LEU A 567 -8.10 6.87 16.71
CA LEU A 567 -7.62 6.23 15.49
C LEU A 567 -8.61 6.46 14.35
N LEU A 568 -8.17 7.19 13.33
CA LEU A 568 -8.87 7.44 12.09
C LEU A 568 -8.34 6.46 11.04
N ARG A 569 -9.24 5.70 10.44
CA ARG A 569 -8.91 4.66 9.45
C ARG A 569 -9.59 5.02 8.15
N PHE A 570 -8.83 4.99 7.05
CA PHE A 570 -9.33 5.33 5.74
C PHE A 570 -8.91 4.28 4.71
N ALA A 571 -9.78 4.04 3.75
CA ALA A 571 -9.46 3.28 2.55
C ALA A 571 -9.97 4.02 1.32
N ASN A 572 -9.12 4.27 0.32
CA ASN A 572 -9.47 5.05 -0.88
C ASN A 572 -10.21 6.37 -0.55
N ARG A 573 -9.72 7.13 0.43
CA ARG A 573 -10.35 8.36 0.95
C ARG A 573 -11.76 8.20 1.55
N VAL A 574 -12.18 6.98 1.87
CA VAL A 574 -13.43 6.68 2.57
C VAL A 574 -13.14 6.35 4.05
N PRO A 575 -13.79 7.04 5.02
CA PRO A 575 -13.65 6.72 6.43
C PRO A 575 -14.25 5.37 6.81
N LEU A 576 -13.49 4.59 7.60
CA LEU A 576 -13.94 3.31 8.16
C LEU A 576 -14.39 3.52 9.62
N VAL A 577 -15.69 3.73 9.83
CA VAL A 577 -16.24 4.11 11.14
C VAL A 577 -16.56 2.90 12.03
N TYR A 578 -17.02 1.79 11.44
CA TYR A 578 -17.42 0.57 12.15
C TYR A 578 -16.33 -0.51 12.18
N GLN A 579 -16.57 -1.59 12.94
CA GLN A 579 -15.72 -2.79 12.98
C GLN A 579 -14.23 -2.58 13.29
N ARG A 580 -13.89 -1.58 14.14
CA ARG A 580 -12.49 -1.29 14.52
C ARG A 580 -11.72 -2.53 14.99
N GLY A 581 -12.36 -3.47 15.68
CA GLY A 581 -11.73 -4.67 16.22
C GLY A 581 -11.31 -5.74 15.21
N ALA A 582 -11.79 -5.66 13.96
CA ALA A 582 -11.49 -6.63 12.90
C ALA A 582 -10.59 -6.04 11.80
N CYS A 583 -10.05 -4.84 12.00
CA CYS A 583 -9.32 -4.09 10.98
C CYS A 583 -7.81 -4.19 11.19
N ALA A 584 -7.08 -4.51 10.12
CA ALA A 584 -5.62 -4.58 10.09
C ALA A 584 -4.94 -3.35 10.68
N THR A 585 -5.37 -2.14 10.27
CA THR A 585 -4.86 -0.87 10.82
C THR A 585 -4.91 -0.80 12.35
N THR A 586 -6.01 -1.24 12.96
CA THR A 586 -6.16 -1.23 14.41
C THR A 586 -5.20 -2.21 15.07
N ASP A 587 -5.02 -3.39 14.47
CA ASP A 587 -4.16 -4.43 15.02
C ASP A 587 -2.68 -4.08 14.89
N VAL A 588 -2.28 -3.42 13.80
CA VAL A 588 -0.93 -2.83 13.63
C VAL A 588 -0.68 -1.75 14.69
N VAL A 589 -1.59 -0.80 14.86
CA VAL A 589 -1.45 0.28 15.88
C VAL A 589 -1.29 -0.31 17.29
N LYS A 590 -2.02 -1.37 17.63
CA LYS A 590 -1.87 -2.05 18.93
C LYS A 590 -0.52 -2.75 19.11
N ARG A 591 0.10 -3.21 18.02
CA ARG A 591 1.36 -3.98 18.01
C ARG A 591 2.58 -3.07 18.14
N ILE A 592 2.51 -1.84 17.64
CA ILE A 592 3.59 -0.85 17.73
C ILE A 592 3.92 -0.54 19.19
N GLY A 593 5.22 -0.53 19.51
CA GLY A 593 5.73 -0.18 20.84
C GLY A 593 5.77 1.33 21.09
N TRP A 594 4.61 1.94 21.34
CA TRP A 594 4.42 3.40 21.46
C TRP A 594 5.23 4.09 22.56
N ARG A 595 5.62 3.36 23.60
CA ARG A 595 6.53 3.85 24.66
C ARG A 595 7.86 4.35 24.09
N ASN A 596 8.34 3.73 23.00
CA ASN A 596 9.57 4.12 22.33
C ASN A 596 9.45 5.47 21.59
N TYR A 597 8.22 5.90 21.33
CA TYR A 597 7.87 7.15 20.65
C TYR A 597 7.32 8.22 21.60
N GLY A 598 7.20 7.90 22.90
CA GLY A 598 6.88 8.87 23.95
C GLY A 598 5.43 8.88 24.42
N LEU A 599 4.55 8.06 23.84
CA LEU A 599 3.17 7.86 24.32
C LEU A 599 3.12 6.76 25.40
N ASP A 600 2.12 6.82 26.27
CA ASP A 600 1.90 5.75 27.25
C ASP A 600 1.17 4.57 26.60
N GLN A 601 1.48 3.36 27.04
CA GLN A 601 0.87 2.12 26.55
C GLN A 601 0.95 1.08 27.68
N PRO A 602 0.01 1.11 28.63
CA PRO A 602 0.01 0.18 29.76
C PRO A 602 0.01 -1.28 29.29
N GLY A 603 0.89 -2.11 29.84
CA GLY A 603 1.05 -3.51 29.42
C GLY A 603 1.96 -3.75 28.21
N GLY A 604 2.41 -2.69 27.52
CA GLY A 604 3.35 -2.79 26.39
C GLY A 604 2.74 -3.28 25.08
N SER A 605 1.44 -3.53 25.05
CA SER A 605 0.65 -3.85 23.85
C SER A 605 -0.76 -3.25 23.98
N GLY A 606 -1.47 -3.12 22.86
CA GLY A 606 -2.80 -2.53 22.82
C GLY A 606 -2.77 -1.04 22.44
N MET A 607 -3.93 -0.39 22.47
CA MET A 607 -4.03 1.01 22.06
C MET A 607 -3.21 1.91 22.99
N PRO A 608 -2.38 2.82 22.46
CA PRO A 608 -1.68 3.79 23.29
C PRO A 608 -2.67 4.79 23.89
N LYS A 609 -2.21 5.49 24.92
CA LYS A 609 -2.95 6.51 25.66
C LYS A 609 -2.26 7.86 25.56
N GLY A 610 -3.06 8.90 25.47
CA GLY A 610 -2.62 10.29 25.48
C GLY A 610 -3.41 11.17 24.51
N PRO A 611 -3.13 12.48 24.52
CA PRO A 611 -3.79 13.47 23.66
C PRO A 611 -3.23 13.39 22.25
N ALA A 612 -3.54 12.31 21.53
CA ALA A 612 -3.06 12.07 20.18
C ALA A 612 -4.16 11.53 19.27
N VAL A 613 -4.10 11.95 18.02
CA VAL A 613 -4.89 11.45 16.90
C VAL A 613 -3.94 10.77 15.94
N ILE A 614 -4.26 9.54 15.53
CA ILE A 614 -3.50 8.79 14.53
C ILE A 614 -4.42 8.56 13.34
N MET A 615 -4.03 9.04 12.18
CA MET A 615 -4.67 8.80 10.90
C MET A 615 -3.85 7.76 10.12
N VAL A 616 -4.54 6.80 9.51
CA VAL A 616 -3.95 5.88 8.54
C VAL A 616 -4.87 5.77 7.33
N HIS A 617 -4.31 5.96 6.15
CA HIS A 617 -4.99 5.84 4.87
C HIS A 617 -4.30 4.77 4.02
N VAL A 618 -5.09 3.89 3.41
CA VAL A 618 -4.63 2.92 2.41
C VAL A 618 -5.34 3.20 1.09
N ALA A 619 -4.58 3.56 0.06
CA ALA A 619 -5.07 3.75 -1.30
C ALA A 619 -4.70 2.52 -2.14
N SER A 620 -5.65 1.94 -2.88
CA SER A 620 -5.43 0.80 -3.78
C SER A 620 -6.46 0.78 -4.91
N THR A 621 -6.11 0.19 -6.06
CA THR A 621 -7.09 -0.16 -7.11
C THR A 621 -8.13 -1.15 -6.58
N ASN A 622 -7.72 -2.04 -5.68
CA ASN A 622 -8.56 -3.05 -5.07
C ASN A 622 -8.22 -3.17 -3.58
N VAL A 623 -9.15 -2.74 -2.73
CA VAL A 623 -8.94 -2.72 -1.29
C VAL A 623 -9.46 -4.03 -0.70
N PRO A 624 -8.63 -4.79 0.04
CA PRO A 624 -9.05 -6.05 0.63
C PRO A 624 -9.90 -5.80 1.88
N PHE A 625 -11.22 -5.72 1.72
CA PHE A 625 -12.16 -5.60 2.83
C PHE A 625 -12.51 -6.96 3.44
N THR A 626 -12.84 -6.98 4.74
CA THR A 626 -13.32 -8.19 5.43
C THR A 626 -14.77 -8.57 5.08
N SER A 627 -15.54 -7.63 4.52
CA SER A 627 -16.94 -7.81 4.12
C SER A 627 -17.36 -6.76 3.08
N GLU A 628 -18.47 -7.01 2.38
CA GLU A 628 -19.06 -6.11 1.39
C GLU A 628 -19.48 -4.73 1.94
N SER A 629 -19.65 -4.62 3.26
CA SER A 629 -20.00 -3.35 3.92
C SER A 629 -18.83 -2.34 4.03
N LYS A 630 -17.60 -2.75 3.65
CA LYS A 630 -16.40 -1.91 3.59
C LYS A 630 -16.10 -1.14 4.88
N ASP A 631 -16.10 -1.85 6.01
CA ASP A 631 -15.88 -1.27 7.35
C ASP A 631 -14.47 -1.56 7.93
N ALA A 632 -13.77 -2.56 7.40
CA ALA A 632 -12.49 -2.99 7.92
C ALA A 632 -11.61 -3.58 6.81
N LEU A 633 -10.32 -3.25 6.88
CA LEU A 633 -9.27 -3.84 6.07
C LEU A 633 -8.93 -5.23 6.60
N ALA A 634 -8.80 -6.20 5.70
CA ALA A 634 -8.36 -7.55 6.02
C ALA A 634 -6.86 -7.57 6.39
N ASN A 635 -6.48 -8.57 7.19
CA ASN A 635 -5.10 -8.75 7.65
C ASN A 635 -4.25 -9.38 6.55
N ILE A 636 -3.69 -8.53 5.70
CA ILE A 636 -2.77 -8.89 4.63
C ILE A 636 -1.35 -8.49 5.07
N PRO A 637 -0.39 -9.43 5.14
CA PRO A 637 0.96 -9.16 5.67
C PRO A 637 1.65 -7.97 5.01
N GLU A 638 1.63 -7.89 3.68
CA GLU A 638 2.26 -6.83 2.89
C GLU A 638 1.68 -5.44 3.24
N ILE A 639 0.37 -5.36 3.45
CA ILE A 639 -0.30 -4.11 3.83
C ILE A 639 -0.04 -3.78 5.31
N GLU A 640 -0.03 -4.78 6.20
CA GLU A 640 0.26 -4.57 7.63
C GLU A 640 1.67 -4.01 7.85
N ASP A 641 2.67 -4.57 7.15
CA ASP A 641 4.06 -4.15 7.24
C ASP A 641 4.21 -2.70 6.77
N GLU A 642 3.58 -2.33 5.66
CA GLU A 642 3.67 -0.96 5.15
C GLU A 642 2.91 0.05 6.01
N ILE A 643 1.75 -0.33 6.59
CA ILE A 643 1.07 0.47 7.63
C ILE A 643 1.98 0.70 8.83
N GLU A 644 2.68 -0.34 9.29
CA GLU A 644 3.59 -0.20 10.42
C GLU A 644 4.74 0.76 10.09
N LEU A 645 5.32 0.67 8.89
CA LEU A 645 6.39 1.56 8.43
C LEU A 645 5.93 3.01 8.33
N ALA A 646 4.78 3.28 7.72
CA ALA A 646 4.19 4.62 7.60
C ALA A 646 3.98 5.27 8.97
N ILE A 647 3.36 4.55 9.91
CA ILE A 647 3.12 5.05 11.28
C ILE A 647 4.45 5.33 11.99
N ARG A 648 5.43 4.43 11.87
CA ARG A 648 6.75 4.59 12.50
C ARG A 648 7.48 5.82 11.98
N GLU A 649 7.34 6.14 10.69
CA GLU A 649 7.93 7.31 10.07
C GLU A 649 7.41 8.61 10.71
N ALA A 650 6.08 8.83 10.70
CA ALA A 650 5.47 9.98 11.38
C ALA A 650 5.75 10.01 12.90
N SER A 651 5.81 8.84 13.54
CA SER A 651 6.07 8.73 14.99
C SER A 651 7.49 9.15 15.40
N ARG A 652 8.48 9.07 14.49
CA ARG A 652 9.86 9.52 14.77
C ARG A 652 9.91 11.03 14.98
N GLU A 653 9.13 11.80 14.23
CA GLU A 653 9.04 13.25 14.40
C GLU A 653 8.35 13.62 15.71
N LEU A 654 7.24 12.95 16.04
CA LEU A 654 6.58 13.10 17.34
C LEU A 654 7.57 12.85 18.49
N LYS A 655 8.38 11.79 18.40
CA LYS A 655 9.40 11.48 19.40
C LYS A 655 10.40 12.62 19.56
N SER A 656 10.87 13.21 18.45
CA SER A 656 11.80 14.34 18.47
C SER A 656 11.17 15.55 19.18
N TYR A 657 9.94 15.89 18.83
CA TYR A 657 9.16 16.97 19.45
C TYR A 657 8.97 16.75 20.96
N LEU A 658 8.52 15.56 21.37
CA LEU A 658 8.32 15.23 22.78
C LEU A 658 9.61 15.26 23.59
N ASN A 659 10.72 14.79 23.01
CA ASN A 659 12.03 14.85 23.66
C ASN A 659 12.50 16.30 23.84
N LYS A 660 12.31 17.16 22.83
CA LYS A 660 12.59 18.60 22.92
C LYS A 660 11.75 19.21 24.05
N ARG A 661 10.42 19.01 24.04
CA ARG A 661 9.50 19.53 25.06
C ARG A 661 9.87 19.08 26.49
N ARG A 662 10.18 17.78 26.69
CA ARG A 662 10.62 17.23 27.99
C ARG A 662 11.96 17.80 28.43
N SER A 663 12.89 18.01 27.52
CA SER A 663 14.19 18.63 27.81
C SER A 663 14.01 20.06 28.32
N MET A 664 13.19 20.86 27.62
CA MET A 664 12.91 22.25 28.02
C MET A 664 12.20 22.34 29.38
N GLN A 665 11.20 21.49 29.62
CA GLN A 665 10.53 21.42 30.93
C GLN A 665 11.50 21.06 32.07
N LYS A 666 12.44 20.13 31.84
CA LYS A 666 13.48 19.80 32.83
C LYS A 666 14.43 20.97 33.07
N ARG A 667 14.83 21.70 32.01
CA ARG A 667 15.68 22.89 32.13
C ARG A 667 14.98 23.97 32.96
N ARG A 668 13.73 24.30 32.64
CA ARG A 668 12.92 25.28 33.38
C ARG A 668 12.79 24.90 34.86
N LYS A 669 12.45 23.63 35.16
CA LYS A 669 12.37 23.16 36.54
C LYS A 669 13.71 23.25 37.28
N LYS A 670 14.82 22.94 36.60
CA LYS A 670 16.17 23.09 37.16
C LYS A 670 16.49 24.56 37.45
N GLN A 671 16.18 25.47 36.52
CA GLN A 671 16.35 26.92 36.69
C GLN A 671 15.53 27.44 37.87
N ASP A 672 14.24 27.08 37.97
CA ASP A 672 13.36 27.49 39.08
C ASP A 672 13.86 27.00 40.45
N VAL A 673 14.46 25.80 40.50
CA VAL A 673 15.03 25.25 41.73
C VAL A 673 16.34 25.94 42.08
N LEU A 674 17.24 26.14 41.11
CA LEU A 674 18.52 26.81 41.32
C LEU A 674 18.36 28.28 41.68
N GLY A 675 17.45 29.00 41.05
CA GLY A 675 17.15 30.40 41.37
C GLY A 675 16.66 30.59 42.82
N ARG A 676 16.03 29.58 43.42
CA ARG A 676 15.66 29.58 44.84
C ARG A 676 16.82 29.18 45.76
N ILE A 677 17.57 28.15 45.40
CA ILE A 677 18.60 27.57 46.27
C ILE A 677 19.89 28.39 46.30
N LEU A 678 20.34 28.95 45.16
CA LEU A 678 21.62 29.66 45.06
C LEU A 678 21.70 30.88 46.00
N PRO A 679 20.70 31.77 46.07
CA PRO A 679 20.71 32.88 47.03
C PRO A 679 20.76 32.41 48.48
N GLU A 680 19.94 31.41 48.85
CA GLU A 680 19.91 30.87 50.22
C GLU A 680 21.25 30.22 50.61
N MET A 681 21.91 29.54 49.68
CA MET A 681 23.24 28.96 49.90
C MET A 681 24.29 30.04 50.10
N ALA A 682 24.28 31.10 49.27
CA ALA A 682 25.21 32.21 49.40
C ALA A 682 25.05 32.92 50.75
N ASP A 683 23.81 33.16 51.18
CA ASP A 683 23.50 33.80 52.47
C ASP A 683 23.98 32.96 53.65
N LYS A 684 23.67 31.65 53.66
CA LYS A 684 24.12 30.74 54.72
C LYS A 684 25.63 30.58 54.75
N LEU A 685 26.28 30.54 53.59
CA LEU A 685 27.73 30.38 53.52
C LEU A 685 28.43 31.61 54.08
N ALA A 686 27.95 32.82 53.74
CA ALA A 686 28.40 34.07 54.33
C ALA A 686 28.22 34.09 55.86
N GLU A 687 27.04 33.69 56.34
CA GLU A 687 26.72 33.63 57.77
C GLU A 687 27.67 32.69 58.54
N VAL A 688 27.88 31.47 58.03
CA VAL A 688 28.69 30.44 58.69
C VAL A 688 30.18 30.78 58.65
N THR A 689 30.67 31.30 57.53
CA THR A 689 32.09 31.63 57.34
C THR A 689 32.47 32.99 57.91
N LYS A 690 31.49 33.85 58.21
CA LYS A 690 31.66 35.27 58.56
C LYS A 690 32.45 36.04 57.50
N GLN A 691 32.29 35.66 56.24
CA GLN A 691 32.87 36.34 55.08
C GLN A 691 31.76 37.04 54.29
N ASP A 692 32.17 37.88 53.34
CA ASP A 692 31.24 38.51 52.42
C ASP A 692 30.46 37.47 51.61
N ARG A 693 29.25 37.85 51.19
CA ARG A 693 28.39 36.99 50.38
C ARG A 693 29.12 36.60 49.09
N PRO A 694 29.21 35.30 48.76
CA PRO A 694 29.76 34.88 47.48
C PRO A 694 28.98 35.54 46.35
N ASN A 695 29.70 36.09 45.37
CA ASN A 695 29.06 36.57 44.15
C ASN A 695 28.50 35.35 43.39
N ILE A 696 27.17 35.34 43.18
CA ILE A 696 26.43 34.31 42.45
C ILE A 696 26.00 34.79 41.05
N ASP A 697 26.38 36.00 40.66
CA ASP A 697 26.13 36.58 39.35
C ASP A 697 26.81 35.71 38.28
N GLY A 698 26.08 35.45 37.20
CA GLY A 698 26.47 34.49 36.16
C GLY A 698 26.59 33.01 36.62
N ALA A 699 26.46 32.67 37.90
CA ALA A 699 26.62 31.29 38.38
C ALA A 699 25.48 30.39 37.88
N LEU A 700 24.26 30.94 37.78
CA LEU A 700 23.12 30.23 37.21
C LEU A 700 23.36 29.89 35.74
N ALA A 701 23.85 30.86 34.95
CA ALA A 701 24.15 30.70 33.53
C ALA A 701 25.21 29.61 33.30
N ARG A 702 26.28 29.63 34.11
CA ARG A 702 27.36 28.62 34.11
C ARG A 702 26.86 27.22 34.48
N ILE A 703 25.99 27.09 35.49
CA ILE A 703 25.44 25.77 35.90
C ILE A 703 24.45 25.22 34.86
N MET A 704 23.80 26.12 34.11
CA MET A 704 22.80 25.78 33.10
C MET A 704 23.38 25.64 31.68
N ASN A 705 24.66 26.00 31.47
CA ASN A 705 25.30 26.11 30.15
C ASN A 705 24.44 26.98 29.21
N ASN A 706 24.05 28.15 29.71
CA ASN A 706 23.22 29.13 29.03
C ASN A 706 24.07 30.28 28.47
N VAL A 707 23.51 31.04 27.54
CA VAL A 707 24.04 32.36 27.19
C VAL A 707 23.66 33.33 28.30
N SER A 708 24.64 34.00 28.91
CA SER A 708 24.39 35.11 29.83
C SER A 708 24.57 36.44 29.16
N VAL A 709 23.72 37.40 29.53
CA VAL A 709 23.91 38.80 29.19
C VAL A 709 23.94 39.58 30.49
N GLU A 710 25.06 40.25 30.75
CA GLU A 710 25.29 41.06 31.94
C GLU A 710 25.51 42.51 31.53
N ARG A 711 24.82 43.45 32.20
CA ARG A 711 24.99 44.89 31.97
C ARG A 711 25.85 45.50 33.08
N GLU A 712 26.91 46.18 32.70
CA GLU A 712 27.70 47.04 33.59
C GLU A 712 27.64 48.49 33.11
N VAL A 713 27.45 49.43 34.03
CA VAL A 713 27.46 50.88 33.73
C VAL A 713 28.51 51.55 34.60
N ALA A 714 29.56 52.09 33.97
CA ALA A 714 30.68 52.75 34.64
C ALA A 714 31.05 54.05 33.91
N ASP A 715 31.12 55.17 34.65
CA ASP A 715 31.55 56.48 34.13
C ASP A 715 30.89 56.87 32.78
N ASP A 716 29.56 56.80 32.71
CA ASP A 716 28.70 57.05 31.53
C ASP A 716 28.85 56.01 30.38
N THR A 717 29.72 55.00 30.48
CA THR A 717 29.82 53.88 29.53
C THR A 717 28.98 52.69 29.98
N VAL A 718 28.17 52.15 29.06
CA VAL A 718 27.40 50.92 29.20
C VAL A 718 28.10 49.81 28.45
N THR A 719 28.34 48.69 29.13
CA THR A 719 28.91 47.47 28.56
C THR A 719 27.93 46.31 28.77
N LEU A 720 27.53 45.66 27.69
CA LEU A 720 26.82 44.38 27.71
C LEU A 720 27.82 43.27 27.43
N ALA A 721 28.10 42.45 28.44
CA ALA A 721 28.91 41.25 28.32
C ALA A 721 28.01 40.06 27.98
N VAL A 722 28.18 39.52 26.77
CA VAL A 722 27.44 38.37 26.25
C VAL A 722 28.34 37.15 26.34
N GLU A 723 28.16 36.34 27.38
CA GLU A 723 28.97 35.15 27.62
C GLU A 723 28.25 33.89 27.15
N ASN A 724 28.89 33.09 26.31
CA ASN A 724 28.32 31.83 25.85
C ASN A 724 28.89 30.64 26.63
N HIS A 725 28.14 30.14 27.63
CA HIS A 725 28.53 28.94 28.37
C HIS A 725 28.03 27.62 27.74
N SER A 726 27.46 27.66 26.54
CA SER A 726 27.07 26.46 25.80
C SER A 726 28.26 25.82 25.06
N ASP A 727 28.03 24.65 24.48
CA ASP A 727 29.01 23.87 23.72
C ASP A 727 29.01 24.19 22.21
N ARG A 728 28.19 25.16 21.77
CA ARG A 728 28.04 25.57 20.37
C ARG A 728 28.10 27.09 20.24
N THR A 729 28.36 27.57 19.03
CA THR A 729 28.25 29.01 18.71
C THR A 729 26.78 29.43 18.76
N GLU A 730 26.50 30.56 19.41
CA GLU A 730 25.15 31.14 19.53
C GLU A 730 25.16 32.56 18.92
N GLN A 731 24.02 32.96 18.34
CA GLN A 731 23.84 34.27 17.69
C GLN A 731 22.60 34.97 18.27
N PRO A 732 22.69 35.51 19.50
CA PRO A 732 21.58 36.22 20.11
C PRO A 732 21.30 37.55 19.40
N ASP A 733 20.02 37.90 19.27
CA ASP A 733 19.57 39.22 18.85
C ASP A 733 19.37 40.09 20.09
N ILE A 734 20.32 40.98 20.37
CA ILE A 734 20.32 41.80 21.59
C ILE A 734 19.78 43.18 21.28
N THR A 735 18.75 43.59 22.00
CA THR A 735 18.18 44.95 21.96
C THR A 735 18.25 45.57 23.34
N ASP A 736 19.09 46.59 23.50
CA ASP A 736 19.16 47.41 24.70
C ASP A 736 18.29 48.67 24.53
N ILE A 737 17.34 48.88 25.44
CA ILE A 737 16.35 49.95 25.38
C ILE A 737 16.75 51.01 26.42
N VAL A 738 16.98 52.24 25.98
CA VAL A 738 17.59 53.31 26.79
C VAL A 738 16.79 54.59 26.69
N THR A 739 16.51 55.24 27.81
CA THR A 739 15.70 56.49 27.84
C THR A 739 16.48 57.77 27.53
N ALA A 740 17.75 57.67 27.17
CA ALA A 740 18.60 58.78 26.77
C ALA A 740 19.41 58.42 25.52
N GLU A 741 19.78 59.44 24.74
CA GLU A 741 20.45 59.26 23.45
C GLU A 741 21.82 58.59 23.62
N PRO A 742 22.03 57.39 23.03
CA PRO A 742 23.29 56.70 23.08
C PRO A 742 24.30 57.36 22.12
N THR A 743 25.53 57.51 22.60
CA THR A 743 26.67 58.10 21.91
C THR A 743 27.82 57.10 21.85
N ASP A 744 28.82 57.32 20.98
CA ASP A 744 29.94 56.38 20.76
C ASP A 744 29.50 54.93 20.44
N VAL A 745 28.38 54.79 19.71
CA VAL A 745 27.85 53.48 19.32
C VAL A 745 28.71 52.88 18.19
N PRO A 746 29.17 51.62 18.32
CA PRO A 746 29.94 50.91 17.29
C PRO A 746 29.19 50.74 15.96
N ASP A 747 29.92 50.66 14.85
CA ASP A 747 29.35 50.54 13.48
C ASP A 747 28.53 49.24 13.25
N ASP A 748 28.74 48.22 14.08
CA ASP A 748 28.03 46.94 14.05
C ASP A 748 26.73 46.95 14.88
N ALA A 749 26.41 48.06 15.55
CA ALA A 749 25.13 48.26 16.22
C ALA A 749 24.15 49.08 15.36
N THR A 750 22.86 48.80 15.47
CA THR A 750 21.80 49.62 14.88
C THR A 750 21.02 50.36 15.95
N VAL A 751 20.92 51.68 15.85
CA VAL A 751 20.19 52.54 16.80
C VAL A 751 18.87 53.02 16.17
N VAL A 752 17.76 52.88 16.89
CA VAL A 752 16.44 53.38 16.47
C VAL A 752 15.81 54.21 17.60
N ASP A 753 15.39 55.44 17.30
CA ASP A 753 14.61 56.28 18.23
C ASP A 753 13.11 56.08 18.01
N LEU A 754 12.38 55.87 19.11
CA LEU A 754 10.93 55.71 19.15
C LEU A 754 10.39 56.46 20.37
N ASP A 755 9.75 57.61 20.14
CA ASP A 755 9.04 58.40 21.16
C ASP A 755 9.86 58.75 22.41
N GLY A 756 11.18 58.94 22.27
CA GLY A 756 12.09 59.30 23.38
C GLY A 756 12.74 58.11 24.07
N GLU A 757 12.56 56.89 23.56
CA GLU A 757 13.33 55.69 23.91
C GLU A 757 14.20 55.25 22.72
N TRP A 758 15.44 54.88 23.01
CA TRP A 758 16.45 54.49 22.04
C TRP A 758 16.69 52.99 22.10
N PHE A 759 16.57 52.31 20.97
CA PHE A 759 16.75 50.87 20.82
C PHE A 759 18.10 50.61 20.16
N VAL A 760 19.08 50.14 20.92
CA VAL A 760 20.41 49.77 20.42
C VAL A 760 20.45 48.26 20.18
N LYS A 761 20.63 47.86 18.92
CA LYS A 761 20.50 46.47 18.48
C LYS A 761 21.82 45.90 18.00
N TRP A 762 22.14 44.68 18.41
CA TRP A 762 23.27 43.89 17.94
C TRP A 762 22.85 42.44 17.63
N ASN A 763 23.59 41.80 16.73
CA ASN A 763 23.51 40.36 16.48
C ASN A 763 24.94 39.76 16.58
N PRO A 764 25.53 39.67 17.78
CA PRO A 764 26.87 39.11 17.93
C PRO A 764 26.85 37.60 17.67
N SER A 765 27.91 37.09 17.03
CA SER A 765 28.16 35.65 16.93
C SER A 765 29.19 35.24 17.98
N VAL A 766 28.77 34.53 19.01
CA VAL A 766 29.61 34.21 20.18
C VAL A 766 29.92 32.71 20.20
N SER A 767 31.20 32.33 20.05
CA SER A 767 31.59 30.92 20.06
C SER A 767 31.48 30.31 21.46
N ALA A 768 31.48 28.98 21.55
CA ALA A 768 31.44 28.26 22.81
C ALA A 768 32.58 28.68 23.76
N GLY A 769 32.24 29.16 24.96
CA GLY A 769 33.18 29.62 25.96
C GLY A 769 33.77 31.02 25.72
N GLU A 770 33.33 31.73 24.69
CA GLU A 770 33.74 33.11 24.41
C GLU A 770 32.75 34.13 24.99
N THR A 771 33.23 35.36 25.13
CA THR A 771 32.46 36.53 25.56
C THR A 771 32.54 37.60 24.48
N ALA A 772 31.40 38.18 24.10
CA ALA A 772 31.34 39.38 23.28
C ALA A 772 30.96 40.58 24.15
N GLU A 773 31.74 41.66 24.05
CA GLU A 773 31.47 42.92 24.77
C GLU A 773 30.87 43.93 23.79
N LEU A 774 29.67 44.40 24.08
CA LEU A 774 28.97 45.43 23.30
C LEU A 774 28.94 46.70 24.15
N THR A 775 29.41 47.82 23.60
CA THR A 775 29.59 49.06 24.38
C THR A 775 28.96 50.26 23.72
N TYR A 776 28.47 51.21 24.51
CA TYR A 776 28.07 52.56 24.09
C TYR A 776 28.11 53.52 25.30
N THR A 777 28.00 54.82 25.06
CA THR A 777 28.04 55.85 26.10
C THR A 777 26.68 56.55 26.24
N VAL A 778 26.22 56.81 27.46
CA VAL A 778 24.95 57.50 27.72
C VAL A 778 25.05 58.39 28.96
N THR A 779 24.31 59.50 28.99
CA THR A 779 24.27 60.41 30.14
C THR A 779 23.76 59.74 31.42
N SER A 780 24.28 60.14 32.57
CA SER A 780 24.15 59.50 33.89
C SER A 780 22.73 59.31 34.44
N ASP A 781 21.69 59.89 33.82
CA ASP A 781 20.29 59.82 34.28
C ASP A 781 19.42 58.83 33.47
N ALA A 782 20.03 57.94 32.67
CA ALA A 782 19.32 56.97 31.82
C ALA A 782 18.77 55.76 32.59
N SER A 783 17.63 55.25 32.13
CA SER A 783 17.07 53.94 32.53
C SER A 783 17.19 52.95 31.39
N PHE A 784 17.31 51.66 31.73
CA PHE A 784 17.64 50.62 30.78
C PHE A 784 16.70 49.41 30.89
N ASP A 785 16.33 48.83 29.78
CA ASP A 785 15.65 47.52 29.67
C ASP A 785 16.33 46.70 28.56
N ILE A 786 16.31 45.37 28.63
CA ILE A 786 16.97 44.52 27.65
C ILE A 786 16.04 43.43 27.14
N ASN A 787 15.99 43.30 25.82
CA ASN A 787 15.35 42.19 25.14
C ASN A 787 16.40 41.37 24.38
N VAL A 788 16.33 40.06 24.49
CA VAL A 788 17.23 39.13 23.81
C VAL A 788 16.40 38.07 23.10
N ASP A 789 16.45 38.11 21.77
CA ASP A 789 15.80 37.17 20.87
C ASP A 789 16.85 36.22 20.23
N GLY A 790 16.43 35.28 19.39
CA GLY A 790 17.34 34.34 18.71
C GLY A 790 17.85 33.17 19.57
N VAL A 791 17.67 33.22 20.90
CA VAL A 791 17.98 32.13 21.83
C VAL A 791 16.72 31.75 22.62
N GLU A 792 16.42 30.44 22.75
CA GLU A 792 15.29 29.96 23.56
C GLU A 792 15.40 30.48 25.01
N THR A 793 14.33 31.03 25.59
CA THR A 793 14.35 31.71 26.90
C THR A 793 14.94 30.84 28.03
N GLU A 794 14.70 29.53 28.01
CA GLU A 794 15.26 28.59 29.01
C GLU A 794 16.78 28.35 28.85
N LYS A 795 17.37 28.82 27.74
CA LYS A 795 18.82 28.81 27.44
C LYS A 795 19.47 30.18 27.62
N LEU A 796 18.71 31.19 28.05
CA LEU A 796 19.18 32.54 28.30
C LEU A 796 19.22 32.82 29.81
N THR A 797 20.14 33.67 30.25
CA THR A 797 20.17 34.21 31.61
C THR A 797 20.52 35.69 31.54
N VAL A 798 19.56 36.55 31.85
CA VAL A 798 19.76 38.00 31.84
C VAL A 798 19.99 38.45 33.28
N ASN A 799 21.16 39.05 33.54
CA ASN A 799 21.50 39.69 34.81
C ASN A 799 21.61 41.20 34.54
N THR A 800 20.65 41.97 35.03
CA THR A 800 20.57 43.44 34.87
C THR A 800 20.71 44.17 36.17
#